data_AF-A0A7L0MDN2-F1
#
_entry.id   AF-A0A7L0MDN2-F1
#
_cell.length_a   1.000
_cell.length_b   1.000
_cell.length_c   1.000
_cell.angle_alpha   90.00
_cell.angle_beta   90.00
_cell.angle_gamma   90.00
#
_symmetry.space_group_name_H-M   'P 1'
#
loop_
_entity.id
_entity.type
_entity.pdbx_description
1 polymer ?
#
loop_
_entity_poly.entity_id
_entity_poly.type
_entity_poly.pdbx_seq_one_letter_code
_entity_poly.pdbx_strand_id
1 'polypeptide(L)'
;MSARRARGPLQRVRRRSRELLEQVEALREECAAPAPGQREALSLRCMQLKKLVDENTNALRDLKKADEPAPVGNYNQRKEEEEKLLLKLSQQLQKLVLALDQDNTTKKSSVDKHHQKGPQSEDENEEENESEDEESSEEKDSEEAEDDDDEDKLLDDPNVKECIAVGNFDAQQEGDLTFTKGEILFIHDKKADGWWVAENSRGERGLVPRTYLAVHKEDDESPEQSEEQVEVVDETADGTEIKKRTDSHWSALRRAITESDTVEVLTTIGAVPAGFRLSTLFQLLEEGNQFRASHFLQPELTPSQLAFKDLVWDAEKDTISPRPTRVSLIVTLCGCKMIPLPGVSIQVLSRHVRFCLFDGNRVLSNIHTVRATWQPKAPQTWSFSPKVTGILPSLLDGDCFVRSNSLAADIGLLFELGITYIRNSTGERGELSCGWAFLKLFTSNGMPVPAKMYELPLNGGTPCERGVEVDPSISRRAGSGVFQQFMALKKQPVLLLKLRALSMQSKDILYLLPETLIGSMCYSHLLLFYRQILGDALLKDRASLQSTDLICNPILATFPQLVDQPDLMDALRSAWADRERTLKRSEKRDAEFLKSLFVLVYHDSVFPLLHSTVLPPYKWAEEESEALRWKVIADFLRKSRENDGALQYLLAAENTHTAFDISELAYDFLGEARDDDSNV
;
A
#
# COMPACT_ATOMS: atom_id res chain seq x y z
N MET A 1 25.85 -7.47 -33.20
CA MET A 1 26.49 -6.18 -32.83
C MET A 1 26.82 -6.21 -31.34
N SER A 2 27.86 -5.52 -30.88
CA SER A 2 28.36 -5.67 -29.49
C SER A 2 27.38 -5.12 -28.45
N ALA A 3 27.08 -5.91 -27.42
CA ALA A 3 26.18 -5.52 -26.34
C ALA A 3 26.85 -4.45 -25.44
N ARG A 4 26.19 -3.29 -25.29
CA ARG A 4 26.62 -2.28 -24.32
C ARG A 4 26.42 -2.82 -22.91
N ARG A 5 27.52 -3.21 -22.24
CA ARG A 5 27.54 -3.59 -20.81
C ARG A 5 26.81 -2.53 -19.98
N ALA A 6 26.10 -2.98 -18.93
CA ALA A 6 25.44 -2.09 -17.99
C ALA A 6 26.46 -1.13 -17.36
N ARG A 7 26.10 0.16 -17.25
CA ARG A 7 27.00 1.20 -16.75
C ARG A 7 26.91 1.27 -15.23
N GLY A 8 28.06 1.12 -14.57
CA GLY A 8 28.19 1.19 -13.11
C GLY A 8 27.87 2.60 -12.54
N PRO A 9 27.55 2.72 -11.23
CA PRO A 9 27.07 3.95 -10.63
C PRO A 9 27.92 5.20 -10.90
N LEU A 10 29.24 5.13 -10.70
CA LEU A 10 30.16 6.23 -10.99
C LEU A 10 30.07 6.65 -12.46
N GLN A 11 30.00 5.69 -13.39
CA GLN A 11 29.84 5.98 -14.82
C GLN A 11 28.48 6.62 -15.16
N ARG A 12 27.45 6.49 -14.30
CA ARG A 12 26.19 7.23 -14.43
C ARG A 12 26.33 8.67 -13.93
N VAL A 13 26.96 8.87 -12.77
CA VAL A 13 27.25 10.21 -12.22
C VAL A 13 28.16 11.01 -13.16
N ARG A 14 29.30 10.43 -13.60
CA ARG A 14 30.22 11.05 -14.59
C ARG A 14 29.58 11.36 -15.96
N ARG A 15 28.39 10.80 -16.26
CA ARG A 15 27.58 11.21 -17.41
C ARG A 15 26.75 12.44 -17.06
N ARG A 16 25.98 12.41 -15.97
CA ARG A 16 25.13 13.53 -15.53
C ARG A 16 25.95 14.79 -15.27
N SER A 17 27.16 14.70 -14.71
CA SER A 17 28.08 15.85 -14.56
C SER A 17 28.45 16.51 -15.89
N ARG A 18 28.59 15.73 -16.98
CA ARG A 18 28.95 16.24 -18.30
C ARG A 18 27.76 16.91 -18.98
N GLU A 19 26.59 16.30 -18.86
CA GLU A 19 25.32 16.89 -19.30
C GLU A 19 25.01 18.18 -18.51
N LEU A 20 25.46 18.29 -17.25
CA LEU A 20 25.42 19.53 -16.47
C LEU A 20 26.49 20.54 -16.90
N LEU A 21 27.73 20.11 -17.17
CA LEU A 21 28.79 20.98 -17.71
C LEU A 21 28.34 21.66 -19.01
N GLU A 22 27.81 20.89 -19.96
CA GLU A 22 27.28 21.39 -21.24
C GLU A 22 26.15 22.43 -21.03
N GLN A 23 25.26 22.21 -20.05
CA GLN A 23 24.21 23.16 -19.69
C GLN A 23 24.73 24.44 -19.00
N VAL A 24 25.77 24.33 -18.16
CA VAL A 24 26.39 25.49 -17.47
C VAL A 24 27.23 26.32 -18.44
N GLU A 25 27.88 25.70 -19.41
CA GLU A 25 28.61 26.41 -20.46
C GLU A 25 27.66 27.16 -21.40
N ALA A 26 26.57 26.52 -21.86
CA ALA A 26 25.53 27.20 -22.63
C ALA A 26 24.87 28.36 -21.86
N LEU A 27 24.51 28.17 -20.58
CA LEU A 27 23.97 29.23 -19.73
C LEU A 27 24.94 30.39 -19.55
N ARG A 28 26.24 30.12 -19.47
CA ARG A 28 27.28 31.14 -19.35
C ARG A 28 27.41 31.99 -20.63
N GLU A 29 27.16 31.41 -21.80
CA GLU A 29 27.08 32.17 -23.06
C GLU A 29 25.81 33.03 -23.12
N GLU A 30 24.64 32.48 -22.75
CA GLU A 30 23.39 33.26 -22.62
C GLU A 30 23.53 34.44 -21.64
N CYS A 31 24.21 34.24 -20.51
CA CYS A 31 24.47 35.28 -19.51
C CYS A 31 25.50 36.34 -19.95
N ALA A 32 26.27 36.10 -21.02
CA ALA A 32 27.26 37.07 -21.52
C ALA A 32 26.64 38.19 -22.37
N ALA A 33 25.46 37.94 -22.97
CA ALA A 33 24.73 38.92 -23.79
C ALA A 33 23.20 38.83 -23.57
N PRO A 34 22.70 39.03 -22.33
CA PRO A 34 21.31 38.78 -22.00
C PRO A 34 20.36 39.80 -22.67
N ALA A 35 19.30 39.31 -23.32
CA ALA A 35 18.31 40.17 -23.96
C ALA A 35 17.45 40.94 -22.93
N PRO A 36 16.84 42.08 -23.31
CA PRO A 36 15.98 42.85 -22.42
C PRO A 36 14.87 41.99 -21.80
N GLY A 37 14.76 42.02 -20.46
CA GLY A 37 13.77 41.26 -19.69
C GLY A 37 14.17 39.81 -19.31
N GLN A 38 15.20 39.22 -19.91
CA GLN A 38 15.53 37.80 -19.65
C GLN A 38 16.33 37.54 -18.35
N ARG A 39 16.81 38.58 -17.65
CA ARG A 39 17.71 38.42 -16.49
C ARG A 39 17.12 37.62 -15.32
N GLU A 40 15.84 37.82 -15.02
CA GLU A 40 15.17 37.09 -13.93
C GLU A 40 15.02 35.59 -14.27
N ALA A 41 14.68 35.27 -15.52
CA ALA A 41 14.63 33.90 -16.01
C ALA A 41 16.03 33.23 -16.03
N LEU A 42 17.09 33.98 -16.37
CA LEU A 42 18.46 33.49 -16.30
C LEU A 42 18.91 33.24 -14.86
N SER A 43 18.58 34.13 -13.90
CA SER A 43 18.88 33.92 -12.48
C SER A 43 18.15 32.69 -11.92
N LEU A 44 16.87 32.50 -12.26
CA LEU A 44 16.12 31.28 -11.92
C LEU A 44 16.76 30.01 -12.50
N ARG A 45 17.20 30.06 -13.77
CA ARG A 45 17.88 28.95 -14.45
C ARG A 45 19.26 28.65 -13.84
N CYS A 46 20.01 29.66 -13.41
CA CYS A 46 21.23 29.51 -12.62
C CYS A 46 20.97 28.78 -11.29
N MET A 47 19.94 29.18 -10.53
CA MET A 47 19.57 28.53 -9.27
C MET A 47 19.13 27.08 -9.47
N GLN A 48 18.33 26.80 -10.51
CA GLN A 48 17.90 25.44 -10.85
C GLN A 48 19.09 24.53 -11.21
N LEU A 49 20.03 25.01 -12.04
CA LEU A 49 21.22 24.26 -12.39
C LEU A 49 22.17 24.06 -11.19
N LYS A 50 22.28 25.04 -10.29
CA LYS A 50 23.07 24.88 -9.05
C LYS A 50 22.51 23.74 -8.21
N LYS A 51 21.18 23.71 -8.00
CA LYS A 51 20.52 22.59 -7.30
C LYS A 51 20.83 21.24 -7.95
N LEU A 52 20.77 21.14 -9.28
CA LEU A 52 21.06 19.89 -10.00
C LEU A 52 22.54 19.45 -9.90
N VAL A 53 23.48 20.40 -9.80
CA VAL A 53 24.91 20.12 -9.53
C VAL A 53 25.11 19.65 -8.09
N ASP A 54 24.48 20.31 -7.12
CA ASP A 54 24.59 19.98 -5.70
C ASP A 54 23.92 18.61 -5.40
N GLU A 55 22.78 18.29 -6.02
CA GLU A 55 22.16 16.96 -6.04
C GLU A 55 23.12 15.88 -6.57
N ASN A 56 23.79 16.14 -7.71
CA ASN A 56 24.72 15.21 -8.33
C ASN A 56 26.04 15.08 -7.52
N THR A 57 26.39 16.09 -6.72
CA THR A 57 27.53 16.07 -5.80
C THR A 57 27.25 15.18 -4.60
N ASN A 58 26.07 15.27 -3.99
CA ASN A 58 25.67 14.37 -2.91
C ASN A 58 25.60 12.91 -3.41
N ALA A 59 24.97 12.69 -4.58
CA ALA A 59 24.95 11.38 -5.22
C ALA A 59 26.35 10.84 -5.60
N LEU A 60 27.38 11.70 -5.74
CA LEU A 60 28.77 11.27 -5.90
C LEU A 60 29.39 10.86 -4.56
N ARG A 61 29.15 11.63 -3.49
CA ARG A 61 29.67 11.38 -2.13
C ARG A 61 29.18 10.06 -1.58
N ASP A 62 27.90 9.76 -1.73
CA ASP A 62 27.26 8.54 -1.20
C ASP A 62 27.84 7.25 -1.83
N LEU A 63 28.37 7.31 -3.06
CA LEU A 63 28.87 6.13 -3.77
C LEU A 63 30.16 5.55 -3.17
N LYS A 64 30.08 4.29 -2.75
CA LYS A 64 31.18 3.46 -2.27
C LYS A 64 31.71 2.57 -3.39
N LYS A 65 32.98 2.18 -3.29
CA LYS A 65 33.66 1.31 -4.26
C LYS A 65 32.96 -0.07 -4.42
N ALA A 66 32.21 -0.51 -3.42
CA ALA A 66 31.43 -1.75 -3.43
C ALA A 66 30.16 -1.68 -4.30
N ASP A 67 29.66 -0.49 -4.63
CA ASP A 67 28.43 -0.31 -5.42
C ASP A 67 28.63 -0.56 -6.92
N GLU A 68 29.90 -0.70 -7.34
CA GLU A 68 30.28 -0.97 -8.73
C GLU A 68 30.14 -2.46 -9.09
N PRO A 69 29.33 -2.83 -10.10
CA PRO A 69 29.06 -4.23 -10.47
C PRO A 69 30.25 -4.93 -11.16
N ALA A 70 31.40 -4.25 -11.30
CA ALA A 70 32.67 -4.81 -11.73
C ALA A 70 33.82 -3.92 -11.21
N PRO A 71 35.03 -4.46 -10.94
CA PRO A 71 36.15 -3.66 -10.43
C PRO A 71 36.52 -2.47 -11.34
N VAL A 72 36.28 -1.25 -10.86
CA VAL A 72 36.65 -0.01 -11.57
C VAL A 72 38.09 0.39 -11.23
N GLY A 73 38.98 0.29 -12.21
CA GLY A 73 40.34 0.85 -12.12
C GLY A 73 40.32 2.34 -11.80
N ASN A 74 41.18 2.75 -10.87
CA ASN A 74 41.34 4.12 -10.36
C ASN A 74 40.03 4.76 -9.85
N TYR A 75 39.15 3.99 -9.21
CA TYR A 75 37.87 4.47 -8.66
C TYR A 75 38.00 5.76 -7.82
N ASN A 76 38.88 5.77 -6.81
CA ASN A 76 39.02 6.91 -5.89
C ASN A 76 39.45 8.19 -6.64
N GLN A 77 40.50 8.11 -7.46
CA GLN A 77 40.96 9.21 -8.32
C GLN A 77 39.84 9.74 -9.22
N ARG A 78 39.05 8.85 -9.82
CA ARG A 78 37.92 9.20 -10.69
C ARG A 78 36.71 9.79 -9.96
N LYS A 79 36.56 9.52 -8.65
CA LYS A 79 35.59 10.18 -7.78
C LYS A 79 36.07 11.59 -7.42
N GLU A 80 37.34 11.73 -7.05
CA GLU A 80 37.98 13.00 -6.70
C GLU A 80 38.06 13.99 -7.89
N GLU A 81 38.42 13.52 -9.08
CA GLU A 81 38.33 14.28 -10.36
C GLU A 81 36.94 14.87 -10.57
N GLU A 82 35.90 14.09 -10.26
CA GLU A 82 34.51 14.43 -10.54
C GLU A 82 33.93 15.37 -9.47
N GLU A 83 34.32 15.23 -8.21
CA GLU A 83 33.96 16.15 -7.14
C GLU A 83 34.61 17.53 -7.37
N LYS A 84 35.87 17.57 -7.82
CA LYS A 84 36.55 18.80 -8.24
C LYS A 84 35.85 19.49 -9.42
N LEU A 85 35.30 18.72 -10.37
CA LEU A 85 34.49 19.26 -11.48
C LEU A 85 33.16 19.85 -10.98
N LEU A 86 32.40 19.12 -10.16
CA LEU A 86 31.10 19.57 -9.67
C LEU A 86 31.22 20.78 -8.73
N LEU A 87 32.24 20.81 -7.86
CA LEU A 87 32.55 21.97 -7.02
C LEU A 87 32.83 23.22 -7.87
N LYS A 88 33.62 23.08 -8.94
CA LYS A 88 33.90 24.17 -9.90
C LYS A 88 32.62 24.68 -10.57
N LEU A 89 31.73 23.78 -11.00
CA LEU A 89 30.44 24.15 -11.60
C LEU A 89 29.53 24.90 -10.61
N SER A 90 29.42 24.42 -9.37
CA SER A 90 28.60 25.05 -8.33
C SER A 90 29.14 26.46 -7.96
N GLN A 91 30.46 26.64 -7.95
CA GLN A 91 31.10 27.96 -7.80
C GLN A 91 30.89 28.88 -9.02
N GLN A 92 30.93 28.36 -10.25
CA GLN A 92 30.68 29.15 -11.47
C GLN A 92 29.25 29.69 -11.50
N LEU A 93 28.27 28.84 -11.20
CA LEU A 93 26.85 29.23 -11.13
C LEU A 93 26.59 30.27 -10.03
N GLN A 94 27.20 30.10 -8.86
CA GLN A 94 27.06 31.06 -7.76
C GLN A 94 27.67 32.44 -8.10
N LYS A 95 28.75 32.49 -8.88
CA LYS A 95 29.28 33.75 -9.43
C LYS A 95 28.37 34.39 -10.49
N LEU A 96 27.68 33.58 -11.31
CA LEU A 96 26.71 34.09 -12.29
C LEU A 96 25.48 34.71 -11.62
N VAL A 97 24.93 34.09 -10.56
CA VAL A 97 23.82 34.67 -9.77
C VAL A 97 24.21 36.04 -9.21
N LEU A 98 25.34 36.13 -8.50
CA LEU A 98 25.82 37.39 -7.92
C LEU A 98 26.03 38.50 -8.98
N ALA A 99 26.50 38.16 -10.18
CA ALA A 99 26.68 39.12 -11.27
C ALA A 99 25.34 39.60 -11.87
N LEU A 100 24.31 38.73 -11.94
CA LEU A 100 22.97 39.11 -12.40
C LEU A 100 22.24 39.98 -11.38
N ASP A 101 22.42 39.72 -10.09
CA ASP A 101 21.75 40.44 -9.00
C ASP A 101 22.33 41.84 -8.77
N GLN A 102 23.66 41.99 -8.79
CA GLN A 102 24.33 43.29 -8.61
C GLN A 102 23.86 44.33 -9.63
N ASP A 103 23.65 43.93 -10.88
CA ASP A 103 23.28 44.84 -11.98
C ASP A 103 21.76 45.16 -12.05
N ASN A 104 20.96 44.62 -11.13
CA ASN A 104 19.59 45.08 -10.87
C ASN A 104 19.54 46.25 -9.89
N THR A 105 20.49 46.33 -8.95
CA THR A 105 20.60 47.45 -7.98
C THR A 105 20.79 48.79 -8.68
N THR A 106 21.60 48.81 -9.75
CA THR A 106 21.95 49.99 -10.56
C THR A 106 20.76 50.68 -11.23
N LYS A 107 19.58 50.04 -11.27
CA LYS A 107 18.34 50.59 -11.84
C LYS A 107 17.30 51.07 -10.82
N LYS A 108 17.55 50.93 -9.51
CA LYS A 108 16.66 51.45 -8.45
C LYS A 108 17.18 52.73 -7.76
N SER A 109 18.44 53.09 -7.95
CA SER A 109 19.08 54.25 -7.30
C SER A 109 18.99 55.54 -8.13
N SER A 110 17.77 56.03 -8.41
CA SER A 110 17.58 57.31 -9.12
C SER A 110 16.38 58.15 -8.67
N VAL A 111 15.97 58.03 -7.40
CA VAL A 111 15.07 59.00 -6.73
C VAL A 111 15.63 59.30 -5.34
N ASP A 112 15.81 60.60 -5.09
CA ASP A 112 16.02 61.35 -3.84
C ASP A 112 17.00 60.86 -2.74
N LYS A 113 17.89 61.80 -2.41
CA LYS A 113 18.71 61.83 -1.19
C LYS A 113 17.84 62.39 -0.04
N HIS A 114 18.08 61.99 1.21
CA HIS A 114 18.50 62.97 2.25
C HIS A 114 18.94 62.34 3.58
N HIS A 115 19.77 63.11 4.30
CA HIS A 115 20.22 62.99 5.70
C HIS A 115 21.28 61.94 6.07
N GLN A 116 22.26 62.47 6.81
CA GLN A 116 23.49 61.83 7.27
C GLN A 116 23.29 61.27 8.68
N LYS A 117 23.99 60.18 9.02
CA LYS A 117 25.20 60.21 9.88
C LYS A 117 25.73 58.79 10.14
N GLY A 118 27.06 58.66 10.22
CA GLY A 118 27.75 57.56 10.91
C GLY A 118 28.08 57.97 12.37
N PRO A 119 29.08 57.36 13.04
CA PRO A 119 30.16 56.55 12.47
C PRO A 119 30.53 55.26 13.24
N GLN A 120 31.50 54.49 12.69
CA GLN A 120 32.54 53.70 13.41
C GLN A 120 32.11 52.49 14.29
N SER A 121 32.97 51.49 14.56
CA SER A 121 34.17 50.94 13.88
C SER A 121 34.58 49.60 14.55
N GLU A 122 35.69 48.99 14.08
CA GLU A 122 36.39 47.82 14.64
C GLU A 122 35.62 46.47 14.54
N ASP A 123 36.17 45.38 13.98
CA ASP A 123 37.38 44.59 14.31
C ASP A 123 37.12 43.67 15.55
N GLU A 124 37.61 42.43 15.68
CA GLU A 124 38.49 41.58 14.86
C GLU A 124 38.33 40.09 15.32
N ASN A 125 38.89 39.12 14.56
CA ASN A 125 39.35 37.79 15.04
C ASN A 125 38.32 36.80 15.67
N GLU A 126 38.65 35.55 16.04
CA GLU A 126 39.40 34.44 15.40
C GLU A 126 38.95 33.13 16.11
N GLU A 127 38.81 32.04 15.34
CA GLU A 127 38.92 30.62 15.79
C GLU A 127 38.02 30.21 17.01
N GLU A 128 38.09 29.02 17.64
CA GLU A 128 38.92 27.82 17.53
C GLU A 128 38.09 26.58 17.99
N ASN A 129 38.58 25.36 17.75
CA ASN A 129 38.26 24.10 18.46
C ASN A 129 36.83 23.48 18.35
N GLU A 130 36.62 22.18 18.54
CA GLU A 130 37.57 21.09 18.84
C GLU A 130 37.10 19.74 18.24
N SER A 131 38.01 18.77 18.16
CA SER A 131 37.73 17.38 17.81
C SER A 131 38.57 16.46 18.68
N GLU A 132 37.94 15.51 19.38
CA GLU A 132 38.65 14.38 20.00
C GLU A 132 38.04 13.05 19.55
N ASP A 133 38.93 12.21 19.01
CA ASP A 133 38.79 10.78 18.73
C ASP A 133 39.08 9.97 20.02
N GLU A 134 39.21 8.63 20.12
CA GLU A 134 39.15 7.46 19.22
C GLU A 134 38.86 6.21 20.10
N GLU A 135 39.10 5.00 19.56
CA GLU A 135 39.34 3.73 20.27
C GLU A 135 38.15 2.98 20.91
N SER A 136 38.16 1.64 20.98
CA SER A 136 38.87 0.61 20.18
C SER A 136 38.38 -0.79 20.55
N SER A 137 38.18 -1.68 19.57
CA SER A 137 38.58 -3.11 19.60
C SER A 137 38.00 -3.90 18.41
N GLU A 138 38.85 -4.63 17.70
CA GLU A 138 38.43 -5.80 16.92
C GLU A 138 38.50 -7.04 17.83
N GLU A 139 37.52 -7.93 17.76
CA GLU A 139 37.79 -9.37 17.81
C GLU A 139 37.01 -10.08 16.71
N LYS A 140 37.53 -11.22 16.28
CA LYS A 140 36.86 -12.19 15.42
C LYS A 140 36.73 -13.46 16.24
N ASP A 141 35.58 -14.12 16.14
CA ASP A 141 35.66 -15.56 15.93
C ASP A 141 34.51 -16.07 15.07
N SER A 142 34.62 -17.33 14.68
CA SER A 142 33.67 -18.08 13.86
C SER A 142 33.33 -19.38 14.55
N GLU A 143 32.05 -19.74 14.62
CA GLU A 143 31.62 -21.14 14.70
C GLU A 143 30.19 -21.30 14.18
N GLU A 144 29.69 -22.54 14.11
CA GLU A 144 28.59 -22.95 13.23
C GLU A 144 27.36 -23.52 13.97
N ALA A 145 26.22 -23.45 13.26
CA ALA A 145 25.11 -24.43 13.30
C ALA A 145 24.16 -24.54 14.53
N GLU A 146 23.11 -25.33 14.27
CA GLU A 146 22.10 -25.94 15.16
C GLU A 146 21.08 -25.03 15.89
N ASP A 147 19.83 -25.11 15.43
CA ASP A 147 18.60 -24.78 16.17
C ASP A 147 17.38 -25.42 15.45
N ASP A 148 17.36 -26.76 15.36
CA ASP A 148 16.39 -27.57 14.58
C ASP A 148 15.83 -28.76 15.40
N ASP A 149 15.92 -28.65 16.74
CA ASP A 149 16.00 -29.79 17.66
C ASP A 149 14.73 -30.04 18.51
N ASP A 150 13.67 -29.26 18.32
CA ASP A 150 12.46 -29.28 19.19
C ASP A 150 11.33 -30.23 18.75
N GLU A 151 11.36 -30.79 17.53
CA GLU A 151 10.39 -31.83 17.13
C GLU A 151 10.78 -33.22 17.67
N ASP A 152 12.07 -33.57 17.72
CA ASP A 152 12.52 -34.93 18.06
C ASP A 152 12.22 -35.28 19.54
N LYS A 153 12.16 -34.28 20.43
CA LYS A 153 11.84 -34.43 21.86
C LYS A 153 10.44 -35.00 22.13
N LEU A 154 9.51 -34.94 21.16
CA LEU A 154 8.15 -35.46 21.30
C LEU A 154 8.03 -36.97 21.03
N LEU A 155 9.01 -37.56 20.32
CA LEU A 155 8.99 -38.99 19.97
C LEU A 155 9.35 -39.91 21.14
N ASP A 156 10.07 -39.40 22.15
CA ASP A 156 10.49 -40.16 23.33
C ASP A 156 9.40 -40.30 24.42
N ASP A 157 8.24 -39.66 24.29
CA ASP A 157 7.13 -39.84 25.24
C ASP A 157 6.63 -41.31 25.22
N PRO A 158 6.56 -42.01 26.36
CA PRO A 158 6.08 -43.39 26.44
C PRO A 158 4.60 -43.58 26.10
N ASN A 159 3.80 -42.51 26.01
CA ASN A 159 2.39 -42.56 25.63
C ASN A 159 2.16 -42.48 24.10
N VAL A 160 3.14 -42.04 23.31
CA VAL A 160 3.00 -42.00 21.84
C VAL A 160 3.03 -43.41 21.28
N LYS A 161 1.85 -43.88 20.85
CA LYS A 161 1.62 -45.19 20.22
C LYS A 161 1.40 -45.12 18.72
N GLU A 162 1.08 -43.96 18.19
CA GLU A 162 0.72 -43.77 16.78
C GLU A 162 1.60 -42.72 16.14
N CYS A 163 2.29 -43.11 15.07
CA CYS A 163 3.17 -42.27 14.30
C CYS A 163 2.77 -42.28 12.82
N ILE A 164 2.97 -41.16 12.14
CA ILE A 164 2.85 -41.05 10.69
C ILE A 164 4.23 -41.13 10.04
N ALA A 165 4.34 -41.91 8.97
CA ALA A 165 5.59 -42.03 8.21
C ALA A 165 5.90 -40.73 7.44
N VAL A 166 7.04 -40.10 7.72
CA VAL A 166 7.49 -38.86 7.02
C VAL A 166 8.28 -39.14 5.73
N GLY A 167 8.61 -40.40 5.43
CA GLY A 167 9.27 -40.84 4.22
C GLY A 167 8.83 -42.25 3.80
N ASN A 168 9.18 -42.66 2.58
CA ASN A 168 9.05 -44.06 2.15
C ASN A 168 10.25 -44.86 2.68
N PHE A 169 10.02 -46.10 3.11
CA PHE A 169 11.07 -47.02 3.54
C PHE A 169 10.79 -48.42 2.98
N ASP A 170 11.69 -48.90 2.12
CA ASP A 170 11.68 -50.27 1.59
C ASP A 170 12.50 -51.18 2.51
N ALA A 171 11.91 -52.29 2.97
CA ALA A 171 12.56 -53.29 3.82
C ALA A 171 13.89 -53.80 3.20
N GLN A 172 14.97 -53.79 3.98
CA GLN A 172 16.31 -54.17 3.52
C GLN A 172 16.79 -55.51 4.11
N GLN A 173 16.22 -55.92 5.25
CA GLN A 173 16.53 -57.15 5.96
C GLN A 173 15.26 -57.94 6.33
N GLU A 174 15.43 -59.24 6.59
CA GLU A 174 14.34 -60.14 6.99
C GLU A 174 13.88 -59.79 8.43
N GLY A 175 12.82 -59.01 8.53
CA GLY A 175 12.29 -58.46 9.79
C GLY A 175 11.97 -56.95 9.73
N ASP A 176 12.40 -56.25 8.69
CA ASP A 176 12.03 -54.85 8.42
C ASP A 176 10.58 -54.74 7.90
N LEU A 177 9.90 -53.62 8.18
CA LEU A 177 8.56 -53.32 7.67
C LEU A 177 8.62 -52.32 6.49
N THR A 178 8.06 -52.67 5.33
CA THR A 178 7.94 -51.74 4.19
C THR A 178 6.72 -50.83 4.35
N PHE A 179 6.96 -49.51 4.36
CA PHE A 179 5.93 -48.48 4.51
C PHE A 179 6.18 -47.26 3.62
N THR A 180 5.11 -46.48 3.40
CA THR A 180 5.09 -45.31 2.52
C THR A 180 4.82 -44.01 3.26
N LYS A 181 5.28 -42.87 2.73
CA LYS A 181 5.06 -41.55 3.35
C LYS A 181 3.56 -41.26 3.47
N GLY A 182 3.12 -40.96 4.70
CA GLY A 182 1.72 -40.75 5.06
C GLY A 182 1.03 -41.98 5.67
N GLU A 183 1.67 -43.15 5.67
CA GLU A 183 1.16 -44.37 6.31
C GLU A 183 1.22 -44.23 7.85
N ILE A 184 0.12 -44.56 8.53
CA ILE A 184 0.05 -44.57 10.00
C ILE A 184 0.59 -45.92 10.51
N LEU A 185 1.44 -45.86 11.53
CA LEU A 185 2.19 -46.96 12.09
C LEU A 185 2.00 -47.01 13.61
N PHE A 186 1.52 -48.15 14.11
CA PHE A 186 1.29 -48.41 15.53
C PHE A 186 2.58 -48.95 16.17
N ILE A 187 3.13 -48.22 17.13
CA ILE A 187 4.42 -48.55 17.78
C ILE A 187 4.18 -49.47 18.98
N HIS A 188 4.75 -50.68 18.91
CA HIS A 188 4.64 -51.73 19.92
C HIS A 188 5.84 -51.82 20.86
N ASP A 189 7.05 -51.48 20.39
CA ASP A 189 8.29 -51.52 21.17
C ASP A 189 9.27 -50.42 20.71
N LYS A 190 9.77 -49.61 21.66
CA LYS A 190 10.70 -48.50 21.42
C LYS A 190 12.09 -48.88 21.93
N LYS A 191 12.93 -49.41 21.05
CA LYS A 191 14.33 -49.77 21.39
C LYS A 191 15.25 -48.55 21.35
N ALA A 192 16.28 -48.58 22.20
CA ALA A 192 17.30 -47.54 22.32
C ALA A 192 18.37 -47.56 21.21
N ASP A 193 18.27 -48.49 20.24
CA ASP A 193 19.11 -48.56 19.04
C ASP A 193 18.54 -47.78 17.84
N GLY A 194 17.38 -47.13 18.02
CA GLY A 194 16.68 -46.37 16.99
C GLY A 194 15.74 -47.19 16.09
N TRP A 195 15.62 -48.51 16.32
CA TRP A 195 14.77 -49.41 15.53
C TRP A 195 13.56 -49.89 16.33
N TRP A 196 12.40 -49.34 16.01
CA TRP A 196 11.16 -49.62 16.74
C TRP A 196 10.37 -50.74 16.07
N VAL A 197 9.63 -51.52 16.86
CA VAL A 197 8.69 -52.51 16.31
C VAL A 197 7.37 -51.81 16.04
N ALA A 198 6.95 -51.78 14.78
CA ALA A 198 5.69 -51.18 14.36
C ALA A 198 4.77 -52.18 13.66
N GLU A 199 3.47 -51.84 13.61
CA GLU A 199 2.44 -52.50 12.81
C GLU A 199 1.81 -51.48 11.86
N ASN A 200 1.65 -51.85 10.58
CA ASN A 200 0.95 -51.01 9.60
C ASN A 200 -0.56 -51.32 9.53
N SER A 201 -1.28 -50.51 8.75
CA SER A 201 -2.72 -50.69 8.49
C SER A 201 -3.10 -52.01 7.80
N ARG A 202 -2.12 -52.79 7.33
CA ARG A 202 -2.27 -54.13 6.73
C ARG A 202 -2.11 -55.27 7.75
N GLY A 203 -1.78 -54.95 9.01
CA GLY A 203 -1.49 -55.93 10.06
C GLY A 203 -0.10 -56.57 9.95
N GLU A 204 0.79 -56.01 9.12
CA GLU A 204 2.16 -56.48 8.96
C GLU A 204 3.04 -55.82 10.04
N ARG A 205 3.83 -56.63 10.73
CA ARG A 205 4.73 -56.19 11.82
C ARG A 205 6.19 -56.35 11.43
N GLY A 206 7.00 -55.35 11.76
CA GLY A 206 8.44 -55.39 11.54
C GLY A 206 9.16 -54.20 12.19
N LEU A 207 10.46 -54.11 11.93
CA LEU A 207 11.31 -53.02 12.38
C LEU A 207 11.19 -51.80 11.47
N VAL A 208 11.11 -50.62 12.09
CA VAL A 208 11.11 -49.31 11.41
C VAL A 208 12.14 -48.38 12.06
N PRO A 209 12.87 -47.56 11.29
CA PRO A 209 13.79 -46.56 11.84
C PRO A 209 13.01 -45.35 12.38
N ARG A 210 13.31 -44.91 13.62
CA ARG A 210 12.69 -43.72 14.27
C ARG A 210 12.69 -42.49 13.35
N THR A 211 13.78 -42.26 12.63
CA THR A 211 14.01 -41.08 11.77
C THR A 211 13.06 -40.97 10.56
N TYR A 212 12.19 -41.95 10.35
CA TYR A 212 11.15 -41.94 9.33
C TYR A 212 9.73 -41.74 9.92
N LEU A 213 9.62 -41.45 11.22
CA LEU A 213 8.36 -41.29 11.95
C LEU A 213 8.19 -39.88 12.50
N ALA A 214 6.94 -39.38 12.55
CA ALA A 214 6.53 -38.23 13.34
C ALA A 214 5.28 -38.57 14.16
N VAL A 215 5.02 -37.84 15.24
CA VAL A 215 3.83 -38.05 16.10
C VAL A 215 2.55 -37.79 15.30
N HIS A 216 1.62 -38.74 15.29
CA HIS A 216 0.31 -38.50 14.69
C HIS A 216 -0.51 -37.54 15.59
N LYS A 217 -1.14 -36.54 14.99
CA LYS A 217 -2.07 -35.62 15.65
C LYS A 217 -3.43 -35.79 14.99
N GLU A 218 -4.43 -36.12 15.79
CA GLU A 218 -5.82 -36.24 15.35
C GLU A 218 -6.41 -34.84 15.16
N ASP A 219 -6.35 -34.33 13.93
CA ASP A 219 -7.23 -33.25 13.46
C ASP A 219 -8.52 -33.91 12.90
N ASP A 220 -9.62 -33.82 13.65
CA ASP A 220 -10.91 -34.45 13.34
C ASP A 220 -11.60 -33.84 12.09
N GLU A 221 -11.27 -34.35 10.89
CA GLU A 221 -12.10 -34.21 9.69
C GLU A 221 -12.34 -35.56 9.00
N SER A 222 -13.58 -36.09 9.11
CA SER A 222 -14.12 -37.04 8.12
C SER A 222 -15.58 -36.68 7.78
N PRO A 223 -16.05 -36.86 6.53
CA PRO A 223 -17.14 -36.04 6.02
C PRO A 223 -18.35 -36.85 5.52
N GLU A 224 -19.40 -36.99 6.33
CA GLU A 224 -20.71 -37.50 5.88
C GLU A 224 -21.88 -36.58 6.23
N GLN A 225 -23.00 -36.80 5.53
CA GLN A 225 -24.11 -35.85 5.40
C GLN A 225 -25.28 -36.18 6.34
N SER A 226 -25.74 -35.20 7.11
CA SER A 226 -27.10 -35.20 7.65
C SER A 226 -27.59 -33.79 7.99
N GLU A 227 -28.61 -33.32 7.29
CA GLU A 227 -29.37 -32.13 7.68
C GLU A 227 -30.43 -32.53 8.71
N GLU A 228 -30.23 -32.23 9.99
CA GLU A 228 -31.34 -32.19 10.96
C GLU A 228 -31.32 -30.87 11.76
N GLN A 229 -32.47 -30.21 11.77
CA GLN A 229 -32.70 -28.98 12.53
C GLN A 229 -33.12 -29.34 13.95
N VAL A 230 -32.35 -28.89 14.95
CA VAL A 230 -32.74 -28.97 16.36
C VAL A 230 -33.14 -27.58 16.85
N GLU A 231 -34.44 -27.31 16.90
CA GLU A 231 -34.98 -26.15 17.61
C GLU A 231 -34.82 -26.36 19.13
N VAL A 232 -34.41 -25.30 19.85
CA VAL A 232 -34.43 -25.24 21.31
C VAL A 232 -35.11 -23.95 21.74
N VAL A 233 -36.20 -24.09 22.49
CA VAL A 233 -37.19 -23.06 22.87
C VAL A 233 -37.70 -23.46 24.28
N ASP A 234 -37.97 -22.60 25.27
CA ASP A 234 -37.78 -21.14 25.48
C ASP A 234 -37.02 -20.96 26.84
N GLU A 235 -37.12 -19.96 27.74
CA GLU A 235 -37.94 -18.74 27.91
C GLU A 235 -37.05 -17.50 28.10
N THR A 236 -37.31 -16.41 27.37
CA THR A 236 -37.58 -15.08 27.98
C THR A 236 -37.99 -14.03 26.93
N ALA A 237 -39.11 -13.34 27.18
CA ALA A 237 -39.68 -12.37 26.26
C ALA A 237 -39.06 -10.96 26.39
N ASP A 238 -38.74 -10.31 25.25
CA ASP A 238 -39.70 -9.36 24.64
C ASP A 238 -39.42 -9.20 23.12
N GLY A 239 -40.35 -8.62 22.38
CA GLY A 239 -40.36 -8.59 20.92
C GLY A 239 -39.25 -7.73 20.31
N THR A 240 -38.20 -8.39 19.78
CA THR A 240 -37.24 -7.80 18.84
C THR A 240 -37.23 -8.64 17.56
N GLU A 241 -37.30 -8.01 16.39
CA GLU A 241 -37.13 -8.73 15.13
C GLU A 241 -35.70 -9.28 15.03
N ILE A 242 -35.56 -10.60 15.13
CA ILE A 242 -34.31 -11.28 14.84
C ILE A 242 -34.07 -11.15 13.33
N LYS A 243 -33.30 -10.13 12.92
CA LYS A 243 -32.70 -10.08 11.58
C LYS A 243 -31.97 -11.41 11.39
N LYS A 244 -32.49 -12.25 10.49
CA LYS A 244 -31.90 -13.55 10.15
C LYS A 244 -30.42 -13.34 9.85
N ARG A 245 -29.54 -14.08 10.52
CA ARG A 245 -28.14 -14.17 10.12
C ARG A 245 -28.10 -14.82 8.75
N THR A 246 -27.99 -13.99 7.72
CA THR A 246 -27.78 -14.43 6.35
C THR A 246 -26.29 -14.72 6.15
N ASP A 247 -25.96 -15.89 5.62
CA ASP A 247 -24.62 -16.21 5.11
C ASP A 247 -24.35 -15.50 3.77
N SER A 248 -24.73 -14.21 3.67
CA SER A 248 -24.80 -13.43 2.44
C SER A 248 -23.45 -13.36 1.73
N HIS A 249 -22.37 -13.12 2.49
CA HIS A 249 -20.99 -13.08 2.01
C HIS A 249 -20.58 -14.42 1.36
N TRP A 250 -21.11 -15.54 1.86
CA TRP A 250 -20.87 -16.86 1.27
C TRP A 250 -21.82 -17.21 0.13
N SER A 251 -23.03 -16.64 0.03
CA SER A 251 -23.83 -16.76 -1.20
C SER A 251 -23.24 -15.97 -2.36
N ALA A 252 -22.68 -14.78 -2.11
CA ALA A 252 -21.89 -14.02 -3.07
C ALA A 252 -20.69 -14.84 -3.57
N LEU A 253 -19.87 -15.33 -2.64
CA LEU A 253 -18.66 -16.10 -2.91
C LEU A 253 -18.94 -17.48 -3.55
N ARG A 254 -20.14 -18.04 -3.38
CA ARG A 254 -20.60 -19.24 -4.12
C ARG A 254 -21.18 -18.90 -5.50
N ARG A 255 -21.84 -17.74 -5.66
CA ARG A 255 -22.27 -17.22 -6.98
C ARG A 255 -21.06 -17.00 -7.90
N ALA A 256 -19.97 -16.46 -7.37
CA ALA A 256 -18.68 -16.33 -8.04
C ALA A 256 -18.21 -17.63 -8.72
N ILE A 257 -18.42 -18.76 -8.04
CA ILE A 257 -18.03 -20.10 -8.49
C ILE A 257 -19.02 -20.66 -9.54
N THR A 258 -20.30 -20.26 -9.50
CA THR A 258 -21.30 -20.66 -10.51
C THR A 258 -21.24 -19.86 -11.81
N GLU A 259 -20.60 -18.69 -11.85
CA GLU A 259 -20.42 -17.88 -13.07
C GLU A 259 -19.14 -18.24 -13.88
N SER A 260 -18.57 -19.42 -13.59
CA SER A 260 -17.27 -19.90 -14.10
C SER A 260 -17.20 -20.10 -15.62
N ASP A 261 -18.33 -20.35 -16.30
CA ASP A 261 -18.45 -20.60 -17.75
C ASP A 261 -17.57 -19.66 -18.60
N THR A 262 -17.54 -18.37 -18.26
CA THR A 262 -16.78 -17.35 -19.01
C THR A 262 -15.27 -17.58 -18.94
N VAL A 263 -14.73 -17.89 -17.75
CA VAL A 263 -13.29 -18.09 -17.53
C VAL A 263 -12.86 -19.51 -17.89
N GLU A 264 -13.74 -20.51 -17.77
CA GLU A 264 -13.50 -21.85 -18.30
C GLU A 264 -13.41 -21.87 -19.83
N VAL A 265 -14.24 -21.08 -20.54
CA VAL A 265 -14.05 -20.85 -21.98
C VAL A 265 -12.71 -20.15 -22.26
N LEU A 266 -12.31 -19.15 -21.47
CA LEU A 266 -11.03 -18.45 -21.67
C LEU A 266 -9.81 -19.34 -21.37
N THR A 267 -9.83 -20.21 -20.36
CA THR A 267 -8.74 -21.16 -20.10
C THR A 267 -8.69 -22.23 -21.19
N THR A 268 -9.84 -22.76 -21.61
CA THR A 268 -9.95 -23.80 -22.65
C THR A 268 -9.41 -23.35 -24.00
N ILE A 269 -9.64 -22.10 -24.41
CA ILE A 269 -9.07 -21.53 -25.65
C ILE A 269 -7.63 -21.02 -25.48
N GLY A 270 -7.01 -21.17 -24.31
CA GLY A 270 -5.65 -20.71 -24.02
C GLY A 270 -5.50 -19.19 -23.91
N ALA A 271 -6.61 -18.46 -23.67
CA ALA A 271 -6.61 -17.01 -23.49
C ALA A 271 -6.13 -16.58 -22.10
N VAL A 272 -6.23 -17.43 -21.08
CA VAL A 272 -5.71 -17.17 -19.72
C VAL A 272 -5.01 -18.40 -19.13
N PRO A 273 -4.03 -18.22 -18.21
CA PRO A 273 -3.44 -19.32 -17.43
C PRO A 273 -4.50 -20.08 -16.61
N ALA A 274 -4.31 -21.40 -16.44
CA ALA A 274 -5.30 -22.28 -15.81
C ALA A 274 -5.62 -21.96 -14.33
N GLY A 275 -4.68 -21.33 -13.61
CA GLY A 275 -4.87 -20.88 -12.24
C GLY A 275 -5.57 -19.53 -12.10
N PHE A 276 -5.98 -18.86 -13.18
CA PHE A 276 -6.72 -17.60 -13.13
C PHE A 276 -8.22 -17.85 -12.92
N ARG A 277 -8.90 -16.90 -12.28
CA ARG A 277 -10.36 -16.85 -12.03
C ARG A 277 -10.88 -15.43 -12.22
N LEU A 278 -12.19 -15.21 -12.14
CA LEU A 278 -12.72 -13.87 -11.87
C LEU A 278 -12.16 -13.36 -10.53
N SER A 279 -11.91 -12.06 -10.38
CA SER A 279 -11.43 -11.51 -9.10
C SER A 279 -12.55 -11.56 -8.05
N THR A 280 -12.27 -12.23 -6.93
CA THR A 280 -13.18 -12.37 -5.80
C THR A 280 -13.42 -11.02 -5.13
N LEU A 281 -12.36 -10.25 -4.91
CA LEU A 281 -12.45 -8.92 -4.30
C LEU A 281 -12.98 -7.85 -5.25
N PHE A 282 -12.98 -8.10 -6.56
CA PHE A 282 -13.68 -7.26 -7.54
C PHE A 282 -15.20 -7.48 -7.44
N GLN A 283 -15.68 -8.73 -7.50
CA GLN A 283 -17.12 -9.02 -7.46
C GLN A 283 -17.78 -8.46 -6.18
N LEU A 284 -17.13 -8.60 -5.03
CA LEU A 284 -17.62 -8.01 -3.77
C LEU A 284 -17.71 -6.46 -3.82
N LEU A 285 -16.87 -5.78 -4.61
CA LEU A 285 -16.97 -4.33 -4.80
C LEU A 285 -18.06 -3.92 -5.80
N GLU A 286 -18.45 -4.79 -6.72
CA GLU A 286 -19.56 -4.56 -7.66
C GLU A 286 -20.93 -4.89 -7.04
N GLU A 287 -20.98 -5.68 -5.95
CA GLU A 287 -22.22 -6.04 -5.25
C GLU A 287 -22.86 -4.90 -4.45
N GLY A 288 -22.10 -3.87 -4.04
CA GLY A 288 -22.66 -2.77 -3.25
C GLY A 288 -21.61 -1.85 -2.61
N ASN A 289 -22.04 -1.10 -1.60
CA ASN A 289 -21.19 -0.14 -0.88
C ASN A 289 -20.52 -0.76 0.37
N GLN A 290 -21.05 -1.88 0.87
CA GLN A 290 -20.59 -2.60 2.07
C GLN A 290 -19.07 -2.87 2.18
N PHE A 291 -18.30 -2.92 1.08
CA PHE A 291 -16.84 -3.11 1.10
C PHE A 291 -16.01 -1.91 0.64
N ARG A 292 -16.63 -0.73 0.50
CA ARG A 292 -15.96 0.51 0.04
C ARG A 292 -15.41 1.34 1.21
N ALA A 293 -14.54 2.31 0.93
CA ALA A 293 -13.94 3.12 1.99
C ALA A 293 -14.98 4.09 2.59
N SER A 294 -15.91 4.59 1.77
CA SER A 294 -17.11 5.34 2.17
C SER A 294 -17.85 4.71 3.36
N HIS A 295 -18.25 3.43 3.25
CA HIS A 295 -19.00 2.71 4.27
C HIS A 295 -18.27 2.63 5.62
N PHE A 296 -16.96 2.37 5.62
CA PHE A 296 -16.14 2.24 6.82
C PHE A 296 -15.69 3.58 7.44
N LEU A 297 -15.94 4.72 6.76
CA LEU A 297 -15.77 6.05 7.36
C LEU A 297 -16.99 6.49 8.20
N GLN A 298 -18.18 5.99 7.87
CA GLN A 298 -19.41 6.32 8.58
C GLN A 298 -19.37 5.84 10.04
N PRO A 299 -19.90 6.60 11.01
CA PRO A 299 -19.93 6.19 12.40
C PRO A 299 -20.95 5.06 12.59
N GLU A 300 -20.59 3.99 13.29
CA GLU A 300 -21.56 2.97 13.73
C GLU A 300 -22.13 3.37 15.10
N LEU A 301 -23.41 3.06 15.34
CA LEU A 301 -23.97 3.08 16.70
C LEU A 301 -23.67 1.76 17.42
N THR A 302 -23.57 1.83 18.75
CA THR A 302 -23.49 0.64 19.63
C THR A 302 -24.82 -0.14 19.63
N PRO A 303 -24.85 -1.42 20.04
CA PRO A 303 -26.09 -2.22 20.07
C PRO A 303 -27.24 -1.63 20.89
N SER A 304 -26.97 -0.70 21.82
CA SER A 304 -28.00 0.02 22.59
C SER A 304 -28.60 1.22 21.85
N GLN A 305 -28.02 1.64 20.72
CA GLN A 305 -28.32 2.87 19.97
C GLN A 305 -28.09 4.18 20.76
N LEU A 306 -27.50 4.13 21.97
CA LEU A 306 -27.31 5.30 22.85
C LEU A 306 -25.96 6.02 22.70
N ALA A 307 -25.01 5.42 21.99
CA ALA A 307 -23.67 5.96 21.77
C ALA A 307 -23.06 5.39 20.49
N PHE A 308 -22.08 6.08 19.90
CA PHE A 308 -21.31 5.57 18.77
C PHE A 308 -20.27 4.52 19.22
N LYS A 309 -20.02 3.55 18.34
CA LYS A 309 -19.10 2.42 18.53
C LYS A 309 -17.66 2.87 18.73
N ASP A 310 -17.20 3.81 17.90
CA ASP A 310 -15.80 4.27 17.80
C ASP A 310 -15.63 5.79 17.58
N LEU A 311 -16.65 6.56 17.96
CA LEU A 311 -16.60 8.03 18.00
C LEU A 311 -16.98 8.49 19.43
N VAL A 312 -16.01 9.00 20.18
CA VAL A 312 -16.17 9.41 21.59
C VAL A 312 -15.50 10.77 21.78
N TRP A 313 -16.07 11.63 22.62
CA TRP A 313 -15.54 12.97 22.87
C TRP A 313 -14.62 13.02 24.10
N ASP A 314 -13.47 13.67 23.96
CA ASP A 314 -12.50 13.96 25.02
C ASP A 314 -12.66 15.43 25.44
N ALA A 315 -13.43 15.66 26.50
CA ALA A 315 -13.76 17.01 26.96
C ALA A 315 -12.56 17.77 27.58
N GLU A 316 -11.46 17.09 27.91
CA GLU A 316 -10.23 17.74 28.38
C GLU A 316 -9.36 18.24 27.22
N LYS A 317 -9.44 17.58 26.06
CA LYS A 317 -8.65 17.91 24.85
C LYS A 317 -9.47 18.63 23.77
N ASP A 318 -10.77 18.82 24.01
CA ASP A 318 -11.74 19.43 23.10
C ASP A 318 -11.75 18.81 21.69
N THR A 319 -11.59 17.48 21.62
CA THR A 319 -11.54 16.71 20.37
C THR A 319 -11.97 15.25 20.60
N ILE A 320 -11.93 14.40 19.59
CA ILE A 320 -12.31 12.98 19.72
C ILE A 320 -11.23 12.15 20.44
N SER A 321 -11.64 11.13 21.19
CA SER A 321 -10.74 10.28 21.97
C SER A 321 -9.94 9.29 21.09
N PRO A 322 -8.61 9.17 21.25
CA PRO A 322 -7.81 8.21 20.49
C PRO A 322 -8.06 6.76 20.95
N ARG A 323 -8.30 5.86 19.99
CA ARG A 323 -8.54 4.43 20.19
C ARG A 323 -7.44 3.56 19.57
N PRO A 324 -6.54 2.98 20.39
CA PRO A 324 -5.68 1.87 19.98
C PRO A 324 -6.52 0.66 19.58
N THR A 325 -6.05 -0.10 18.58
CA THR A 325 -6.75 -1.27 18.01
C THR A 325 -5.86 -2.51 18.03
N ARG A 326 -6.45 -3.71 18.18
CA ARG A 326 -5.69 -4.99 18.22
C ARG A 326 -4.74 -5.16 17.03
N VAL A 327 -5.18 -4.78 15.83
CA VAL A 327 -4.34 -4.60 14.65
C VAL A 327 -4.18 -3.11 14.39
N SER A 328 -2.93 -2.64 14.37
CA SER A 328 -2.59 -1.27 13.98
C SER A 328 -1.16 -1.25 13.43
N LEU A 329 -1.02 -1.31 12.09
CA LEU A 329 0.28 -1.45 11.40
C LEU A 329 0.28 -0.76 10.04
N ILE A 330 1.44 -0.69 9.40
CA ILE A 330 1.60 -0.28 7.99
C ILE A 330 2.06 -1.47 7.15
N VAL A 331 1.42 -1.67 6.01
CA VAL A 331 1.82 -2.57 4.93
C VAL A 331 2.43 -1.74 3.83
N THR A 332 3.69 -1.99 3.47
CA THR A 332 4.32 -1.41 2.28
C THR A 332 4.41 -2.49 1.19
N LEU A 333 3.56 -2.41 0.16
CA LEU A 333 3.70 -3.25 -1.05
C LEU A 333 5.00 -2.87 -1.78
N CYS A 334 5.84 -3.86 -2.08
CA CYS A 334 7.16 -3.65 -2.69
C CYS A 334 7.19 -4.06 -4.17
N GLY A 335 6.47 -5.11 -4.55
CA GLY A 335 6.32 -5.54 -5.95
C GLY A 335 5.79 -6.95 -6.08
N CYS A 336 5.61 -7.41 -7.31
CA CYS A 336 5.30 -8.81 -7.61
C CYS A 336 6.30 -9.34 -8.64
N LYS A 337 6.65 -10.63 -8.60
CA LYS A 337 7.53 -11.28 -9.58
C LYS A 337 6.85 -12.49 -10.20
N MET A 338 7.30 -12.86 -11.40
CA MET A 338 6.91 -14.07 -12.12
C MET A 338 5.41 -14.21 -12.42
N ILE A 339 4.64 -13.12 -12.34
CA ILE A 339 3.20 -13.15 -12.59
C ILE A 339 2.93 -13.63 -14.02
N PRO A 340 2.11 -14.67 -14.23
CA PRO A 340 1.78 -15.14 -15.57
C PRO A 340 1.06 -14.07 -16.39
N LEU A 341 1.10 -14.20 -17.71
CA LEU A 341 0.47 -13.26 -18.63
C LEU A 341 -0.76 -13.90 -19.28
N PRO A 342 -1.85 -13.16 -19.50
CA PRO A 342 -2.92 -13.62 -20.38
C PRO A 342 -2.42 -13.70 -21.84
N GLY A 343 -3.14 -14.47 -22.64
CA GLY A 343 -2.91 -14.63 -24.07
C GLY A 343 -3.29 -13.40 -24.90
N VAL A 344 -2.82 -13.36 -26.15
CA VAL A 344 -2.94 -12.20 -27.07
C VAL A 344 -4.37 -11.83 -27.48
N SER A 345 -5.37 -12.63 -27.10
CA SER A 345 -6.80 -12.33 -27.23
C SER A 345 -7.32 -11.34 -26.18
N ILE A 346 -6.52 -11.02 -25.17
CA ILE A 346 -6.89 -10.16 -24.03
C ILE A 346 -5.89 -8.99 -23.95
N GLN A 347 -6.42 -7.76 -23.96
CA GLN A 347 -5.67 -6.54 -23.70
C GLN A 347 -5.80 -6.19 -22.21
N VAL A 348 -4.68 -6.15 -21.49
CA VAL A 348 -4.62 -5.72 -20.08
C VAL A 348 -4.64 -4.19 -20.02
N LEU A 349 -5.64 -3.64 -19.34
CA LEU A 349 -5.83 -2.21 -19.10
C LEU A 349 -5.18 -1.76 -17.78
N SER A 350 -5.30 -2.58 -16.74
CA SER A 350 -4.73 -2.32 -15.41
C SER A 350 -4.11 -3.58 -14.81
N ARG A 351 -3.08 -3.39 -13.99
CA ARG A 351 -2.49 -4.38 -13.08
C ARG A 351 -2.56 -3.77 -11.68
N HIS A 352 -2.98 -4.50 -10.67
CA HIS A 352 -3.15 -3.96 -9.32
C HIS A 352 -3.21 -5.06 -8.28
N VAL A 353 -3.14 -4.69 -7.00
CA VAL A 353 -3.45 -5.57 -5.87
C VAL A 353 -4.69 -5.01 -5.19
N ARG A 354 -5.69 -5.86 -4.94
CA ARG A 354 -6.72 -5.59 -3.93
C ARG A 354 -6.41 -6.37 -2.68
N PHE A 355 -6.69 -5.79 -1.51
CA PHE A 355 -6.56 -6.50 -0.26
C PHE A 355 -7.49 -5.99 0.83
N CYS A 356 -7.80 -6.88 1.76
CA CYS A 356 -8.69 -6.63 2.89
C CYS A 356 -8.25 -7.42 4.13
N LEU A 357 -8.80 -7.06 5.29
CA LEU A 357 -8.76 -7.91 6.48
C LEU A 357 -9.76 -9.06 6.30
N PHE A 358 -9.35 -10.26 6.67
CA PHE A 358 -10.09 -11.50 6.43
C PHE A 358 -9.94 -12.45 7.63
N ASP A 359 -11.02 -13.09 8.08
CA ASP A 359 -11.01 -14.02 9.24
C ASP A 359 -10.82 -15.49 8.87
N GLY A 360 -10.53 -15.79 7.60
CA GLY A 360 -10.51 -17.14 7.04
C GLY A 360 -11.81 -17.48 6.29
N ASN A 361 -12.94 -16.85 6.64
CA ASN A 361 -14.26 -17.10 6.07
C ASN A 361 -14.93 -15.86 5.47
N ARG A 362 -14.62 -14.65 5.96
CA ARG A 362 -15.30 -13.39 5.61
C ARG A 362 -14.33 -12.22 5.55
N VAL A 363 -14.61 -11.31 4.62
CA VAL A 363 -14.02 -9.96 4.59
C VAL A 363 -14.52 -9.16 5.80
N LEU A 364 -13.61 -8.46 6.48
CA LEU A 364 -13.85 -7.69 7.70
C LEU A 364 -13.68 -6.17 7.54
N SER A 365 -13.11 -5.71 6.42
CA SER A 365 -12.78 -4.31 6.17
C SER A 365 -13.22 -3.88 4.78
N ASN A 366 -13.09 -2.59 4.48
CA ASN A 366 -13.07 -2.13 3.11
C ASN A 366 -11.96 -2.85 2.31
N ILE A 367 -12.19 -3.03 1.02
CA ILE A 367 -11.23 -3.62 0.07
C ILE A 367 -10.39 -2.48 -0.51
N HIS A 368 -9.13 -2.39 -0.11
CA HIS A 368 -8.22 -1.36 -0.59
C HIS A 368 -7.53 -1.80 -1.89
N THR A 369 -7.37 -0.87 -2.84
CA THR A 369 -6.82 -1.14 -4.18
C THR A 369 -5.57 -0.30 -4.43
N VAL A 370 -4.46 -0.94 -4.82
CA VAL A 370 -3.22 -0.26 -5.22
C VAL A 370 -2.84 -0.68 -6.64
N ARG A 371 -2.73 0.29 -7.56
CA ARG A 371 -2.36 0.04 -8.96
C ARG A 371 -0.84 -0.14 -9.10
N ALA A 372 -0.46 -1.16 -9.86
CA ALA A 372 0.93 -1.50 -10.13
C ALA A 372 1.46 -0.74 -11.37
N THR A 373 2.70 -0.29 -11.27
CA THR A 373 3.52 0.05 -12.44
C THR A 373 4.24 -1.19 -12.97
N TRP A 374 4.58 -1.20 -14.25
CA TRP A 374 5.27 -2.32 -14.91
C TRP A 374 6.14 -1.81 -16.06
N GLN A 375 7.03 -2.66 -16.59
CA GLN A 375 7.86 -2.31 -17.75
C GLN A 375 7.69 -3.34 -18.88
N PRO A 376 7.60 -2.92 -20.16
CA PRO A 376 7.53 -3.84 -21.30
C PRO A 376 8.70 -4.83 -21.43
N LYS A 377 9.83 -4.57 -20.76
CA LYS A 377 11.00 -5.46 -20.72
C LYS A 377 10.92 -6.54 -19.63
N ALA A 378 9.99 -6.40 -18.69
CA ALA A 378 9.75 -7.33 -17.58
C ALA A 378 8.24 -7.38 -17.26
N PRO A 379 7.38 -7.82 -18.19
CA PRO A 379 5.91 -7.74 -18.06
C PRO A 379 5.31 -8.60 -16.93
N GLN A 380 6.08 -9.57 -16.43
CA GLN A 380 5.77 -10.44 -15.29
C GLN A 380 6.21 -9.84 -13.93
N THR A 381 6.86 -8.67 -13.94
CA THR A 381 7.33 -7.97 -12.75
C THR A 381 6.53 -6.69 -12.56
N TRP A 382 5.88 -6.58 -11.41
CA TRP A 382 5.02 -5.46 -11.04
C TRP A 382 5.70 -4.66 -9.92
N SER A 383 5.56 -3.34 -9.91
CA SER A 383 6.24 -2.45 -8.97
C SER A 383 5.28 -1.39 -8.42
N PHE A 384 5.30 -1.19 -7.11
CA PHE A 384 4.52 -0.16 -6.41
C PHE A 384 5.45 0.94 -5.93
N SER A 385 4.93 2.15 -5.70
CA SER A 385 5.72 3.22 -5.09
C SER A 385 5.65 3.08 -3.56
N PRO A 386 6.77 2.86 -2.84
CA PRO A 386 6.76 2.58 -1.40
C PRO A 386 6.45 3.80 -0.53
N LYS A 387 6.20 4.96 -1.16
CA LYS A 387 5.54 6.16 -0.63
C LYS A 387 5.21 7.12 -1.77
N VAL A 388 3.96 7.55 -1.90
CA VAL A 388 3.56 8.67 -2.77
C VAL A 388 3.94 10.01 -2.14
N THR A 389 4.55 10.89 -2.94
CA THR A 389 4.86 12.28 -2.56
C THR A 389 4.65 13.22 -3.74
N GLY A 390 4.18 14.45 -3.48
CA GLY A 390 3.95 15.44 -4.53
C GLY A 390 2.84 15.00 -5.51
N ILE A 391 3.10 15.20 -6.80
CA ILE A 391 2.13 15.02 -7.90
C ILE A 391 1.88 13.56 -8.33
N LEU A 392 2.58 12.59 -7.75
CA LEU A 392 2.37 11.17 -8.07
C LEU A 392 0.97 10.75 -7.57
N PRO A 393 0.16 10.02 -8.37
CA PRO A 393 -1.16 9.59 -7.93
C PRO A 393 -1.11 8.66 -6.72
N SER A 394 -1.93 8.96 -5.71
CA SER A 394 -2.20 8.15 -4.51
C SER A 394 -2.50 6.69 -4.80
N LEU A 395 -3.15 6.40 -5.93
CA LEU A 395 -3.48 5.05 -6.37
C LEU A 395 -2.24 4.16 -6.62
N LEU A 396 -1.04 4.75 -6.76
CA LEU A 396 0.24 4.06 -6.87
C LEU A 396 0.97 3.88 -5.53
N ASP A 397 0.39 4.40 -4.43
CA ASP A 397 0.95 4.33 -3.08
C ASP A 397 0.84 2.91 -2.53
N GLY A 398 1.96 2.21 -2.50
CA GLY A 398 2.05 0.92 -1.84
C GLY A 398 2.07 1.02 -0.31
N ASP A 399 2.09 2.21 0.28
CA ASP A 399 2.22 2.42 1.72
C ASP A 399 0.85 2.63 2.39
N CYS A 400 0.27 1.56 2.93
CA CYS A 400 -1.09 1.53 3.45
C CYS A 400 -1.12 1.29 4.95
N PHE A 401 -1.94 2.03 5.70
CA PHE A 401 -2.27 1.64 7.08
C PHE A 401 -3.32 0.53 7.09
N VAL A 402 -3.26 -0.32 8.11
CA VAL A 402 -4.27 -1.34 8.43
C VAL A 402 -4.66 -1.18 9.90
N ARG A 403 -5.95 -0.95 10.14
CA ARG A 403 -6.58 -0.98 11.47
C ARG A 403 -7.63 -2.07 11.52
N SER A 404 -7.67 -2.82 12.63
CA SER A 404 -8.85 -3.61 13.02
C SER A 404 -8.86 -3.85 14.52
N ASN A 405 -10.06 -3.88 15.10
CA ASN A 405 -10.26 -4.33 16.48
C ASN A 405 -10.93 -5.71 16.58
N SER A 406 -11.05 -6.44 15.46
CA SER A 406 -11.65 -7.78 15.45
C SER A 406 -10.86 -8.78 16.30
N LEU A 407 -11.59 -9.60 17.06
CA LEU A 407 -11.05 -10.62 17.96
C LEU A 407 -10.89 -11.99 17.31
N ALA A 408 -11.14 -12.14 16.00
CA ALA A 408 -10.96 -13.40 15.29
C ALA A 408 -9.53 -13.95 15.44
N ALA A 409 -9.39 -15.26 15.68
CA ALA A 409 -8.09 -15.91 15.88
C ALA A 409 -7.24 -15.81 14.61
N ASP A 410 -7.79 -16.31 13.48
CA ASP A 410 -7.15 -16.36 12.17
C ASP A 410 -7.16 -15.04 11.39
N ILE A 411 -7.29 -13.91 12.07
CA ILE A 411 -7.30 -12.59 11.40
C ILE A 411 -6.01 -12.38 10.60
N GLY A 412 -6.18 -12.16 9.30
CA GLY A 412 -5.09 -11.96 8.36
C GLY A 412 -5.41 -10.90 7.32
N LEU A 413 -4.46 -10.70 6.41
CA LEU A 413 -4.65 -9.92 5.20
C LEU A 413 -4.75 -10.85 4.00
N LEU A 414 -5.87 -10.77 3.29
CA LEU A 414 -6.10 -11.45 2.01
C LEU A 414 -5.74 -10.48 0.88
N PHE A 415 -4.78 -10.88 0.05
CA PHE A 415 -4.32 -10.15 -1.13
C PHE A 415 -4.73 -10.89 -2.40
N GLU A 416 -5.25 -10.17 -3.39
CA GLU A 416 -5.56 -10.68 -4.72
C GLU A 416 -4.90 -9.80 -5.79
N LEU A 417 -4.16 -10.40 -6.73
CA LEU A 417 -3.50 -9.67 -7.82
C LEU A 417 -4.45 -9.58 -9.01
N GLY A 418 -5.07 -8.43 -9.24
CA GLY A 418 -6.04 -8.22 -10.31
C GLY A 418 -5.41 -7.75 -11.62
N ILE A 419 -5.98 -8.22 -12.75
CA ILE A 419 -5.85 -7.57 -14.06
C ILE A 419 -7.22 -7.18 -14.61
N THR A 420 -7.43 -5.88 -14.81
CA THR A 420 -8.60 -5.37 -15.55
C THR A 420 -8.29 -5.43 -17.03
N TYR A 421 -9.21 -5.97 -17.81
CA TYR A 421 -8.96 -6.31 -19.21
C TYR A 421 -10.10 -5.88 -20.14
N ILE A 422 -9.80 -5.89 -21.44
CA ILE A 422 -10.78 -5.94 -22.53
C ILE A 422 -10.44 -7.10 -23.47
N ARG A 423 -11.46 -7.82 -23.94
CA ARG A 423 -11.33 -8.97 -24.83
C ARG A 423 -11.39 -8.51 -26.29
N ASN A 424 -10.30 -8.74 -27.02
CA ASN A 424 -10.08 -8.21 -28.37
C ASN A 424 -11.09 -8.71 -29.42
N SER A 425 -11.84 -9.78 -29.13
CA SER A 425 -12.85 -10.38 -30.02
C SER A 425 -14.29 -9.93 -29.77
N THR A 426 -14.59 -9.34 -28.61
CA THR A 426 -15.98 -9.01 -28.20
C THR A 426 -16.14 -7.59 -27.66
N GLY A 427 -15.06 -6.91 -27.26
CA GLY A 427 -15.14 -5.62 -26.55
C GLY A 427 -15.57 -5.75 -25.08
N GLU A 428 -15.84 -6.97 -24.63
CA GLU A 428 -16.16 -7.36 -23.26
C GLU A 428 -15.04 -6.95 -22.30
N ARG A 429 -15.40 -6.30 -21.19
CA ARG A 429 -14.49 -5.87 -20.13
C ARG A 429 -14.83 -6.61 -18.84
N GLY A 430 -13.81 -6.87 -18.03
CA GLY A 430 -13.95 -7.56 -16.76
C GLY A 430 -12.64 -7.59 -16.00
N GLU A 431 -12.57 -8.43 -14.97
CA GLU A 431 -11.37 -8.54 -14.16
C GLU A 431 -11.05 -9.98 -13.74
N LEU A 432 -9.77 -10.33 -13.81
CA LEU A 432 -9.25 -11.65 -13.43
C LEU A 432 -8.29 -11.56 -12.26
N SER A 433 -8.40 -12.53 -11.36
CA SER A 433 -7.36 -12.86 -10.40
C SER A 433 -6.19 -13.56 -11.12
N CYS A 434 -5.00 -12.99 -11.00
CA CYS A 434 -3.72 -13.60 -11.35
C CYS A 434 -3.16 -14.49 -10.22
N GLY A 435 -3.96 -14.77 -9.20
CA GLY A 435 -3.59 -15.48 -7.98
C GLY A 435 -3.66 -14.61 -6.74
N TRP A 436 -3.76 -15.28 -5.59
CA TRP A 436 -4.02 -14.68 -4.28
C TRP A 436 -3.00 -15.17 -3.23
N ALA A 437 -2.86 -14.43 -2.14
CA ALA A 437 -2.06 -14.81 -0.98
C ALA A 437 -2.74 -14.37 0.31
N PHE A 438 -2.52 -15.12 1.38
CA PHE A 438 -3.04 -14.80 2.71
C PHE A 438 -1.92 -14.74 3.74
N LEU A 439 -1.93 -13.69 4.57
CA LEU A 439 -0.96 -13.45 5.62
C LEU A 439 -1.68 -13.29 6.96
N LYS A 440 -1.69 -14.34 7.79
CA LYS A 440 -2.16 -14.24 9.19
C LYS A 440 -1.35 -13.16 9.90
N LEU A 441 -2.02 -12.31 10.69
CA LEU A 441 -1.39 -11.22 11.44
C LEU A 441 -0.91 -11.63 12.83
N PHE A 442 -1.30 -12.83 13.29
CA PHE A 442 -0.88 -13.44 14.54
C PHE A 442 -0.42 -14.89 14.29
N THR A 443 0.48 -15.38 15.15
CA THR A 443 0.85 -16.80 15.20
C THR A 443 -0.23 -17.62 15.92
N SER A 444 -0.13 -18.96 15.85
CA SER A 444 -0.93 -19.90 16.66
C SER A 444 -0.96 -19.55 18.15
N ASN A 445 0.14 -18.98 18.66
CA ASN A 445 0.35 -18.65 20.06
C ASN A 445 -0.16 -17.22 20.39
N GLY A 446 -0.96 -16.61 19.51
CA GLY A 446 -1.57 -15.29 19.70
C GLY A 446 -0.63 -14.10 19.55
N MET A 447 0.65 -14.31 19.21
CA MET A 447 1.65 -13.24 19.11
C MET A 447 1.62 -12.56 17.73
N PRO A 448 1.73 -11.22 17.62
CA PRO A 448 1.78 -10.53 16.33
C PRO A 448 2.94 -11.00 15.45
N VAL A 449 2.72 -11.13 14.13
CA VAL A 449 3.80 -11.52 13.20
C VAL A 449 4.88 -10.43 13.08
N PRO A 450 6.17 -10.80 12.89
CA PRO A 450 7.27 -9.82 12.89
C PRO A 450 7.15 -8.73 11.82
N ALA A 451 7.57 -7.50 12.18
CA ALA A 451 7.62 -6.34 11.29
C ALA A 451 8.81 -6.41 10.30
N LYS A 452 8.77 -7.38 9.38
CA LYS A 452 9.82 -7.68 8.39
C LYS A 452 9.32 -7.62 6.94
N MET A 453 10.22 -7.91 6.00
CA MET A 453 9.85 -8.18 4.60
C MET A 453 9.31 -9.62 4.47
N TYR A 454 8.28 -9.79 3.64
CA TYR A 454 7.65 -11.06 3.32
C TYR A 454 7.66 -11.27 1.80
N GLU A 455 8.01 -12.48 1.38
CA GLU A 455 7.87 -12.99 0.02
C GLU A 455 6.80 -14.08 0.08
N LEU A 456 5.57 -13.73 -0.31
CA LEU A 456 4.40 -14.61 -0.25
C LEU A 456 4.25 -15.33 -1.59
N PRO A 457 4.26 -16.68 -1.64
CA PRO A 457 3.87 -17.42 -2.83
C PRO A 457 2.38 -17.18 -3.11
N LEU A 458 2.04 -17.10 -4.39
CA LEU A 458 0.64 -16.97 -4.81
C LEU A 458 0.02 -18.34 -5.05
N ASN A 459 -1.19 -18.51 -4.55
CA ASN A 459 -2.10 -19.60 -4.90
C ASN A 459 -2.89 -19.20 -6.15
N GLY A 460 -3.21 -20.17 -7.00
CA GLY A 460 -4.20 -20.01 -8.07
C GLY A 460 -5.63 -20.17 -7.53
N GLY A 461 -6.60 -20.06 -8.42
CA GLY A 461 -8.01 -20.17 -8.05
C GLY A 461 -8.52 -18.94 -7.30
N THR A 462 -9.67 -19.10 -6.66
CA THR A 462 -10.25 -18.19 -5.67
C THR A 462 -9.67 -18.48 -4.28
N PRO A 463 -9.82 -17.58 -3.28
CA PRO A 463 -9.44 -17.81 -1.89
C PRO A 463 -10.11 -19.03 -1.21
N CYS A 464 -11.13 -19.63 -1.85
CA CYS A 464 -11.81 -20.84 -1.39
C CYS A 464 -11.23 -22.14 -1.99
N GLU A 465 -10.56 -22.06 -3.15
CA GLU A 465 -9.98 -23.21 -3.83
C GLU A 465 -8.62 -23.57 -3.22
N ARG A 466 -8.55 -24.68 -2.47
CA ARG A 466 -7.28 -25.21 -1.94
C ARG A 466 -6.50 -25.94 -3.04
N GLY A 467 -5.17 -25.76 -3.07
CA GLY A 467 -4.25 -26.56 -3.90
C GLY A 467 -4.16 -26.21 -5.39
N VAL A 468 -4.81 -25.15 -5.87
CA VAL A 468 -4.71 -24.73 -7.28
C VAL A 468 -3.39 -23.99 -7.54
N GLU A 469 -2.60 -24.45 -8.50
CA GLU A 469 -1.38 -23.75 -8.95
C GLU A 469 -1.72 -22.59 -9.90
N VAL A 470 -1.02 -21.45 -9.76
CA VAL A 470 -1.22 -20.27 -10.64
C VAL A 470 -0.82 -20.56 -12.10
N ASP A 471 0.32 -21.22 -12.30
CA ASP A 471 0.78 -21.71 -13.61
C ASP A 471 1.28 -23.17 -13.53
N PRO A 472 0.39 -24.15 -13.80
CA PRO A 472 0.78 -25.57 -13.86
C PRO A 472 1.82 -25.91 -14.94
N SER A 473 2.22 -24.97 -15.80
CA SER A 473 3.36 -25.16 -16.70
C SER A 473 4.72 -25.08 -16.00
N ILE A 474 4.79 -24.52 -14.78
CA ILE A 474 6.01 -24.48 -13.97
C ILE A 474 6.30 -25.89 -13.43
N SER A 475 5.36 -26.49 -12.72
CA SER A 475 5.51 -27.82 -12.11
C SER A 475 5.66 -28.92 -13.16
N ARG A 476 4.92 -28.86 -14.29
CA ARG A 476 5.12 -29.76 -15.45
C ARG A 476 6.49 -29.61 -16.14
N ARG A 477 7.27 -28.56 -15.84
CA ARG A 477 8.65 -28.35 -16.33
C ARG A 477 9.71 -28.58 -15.25
N ALA A 478 9.31 -28.90 -14.01
CA ALA A 478 10.20 -29.36 -12.96
C ALA A 478 10.49 -30.85 -13.17
N GLY A 479 11.65 -31.17 -13.76
CA GLY A 479 12.13 -32.55 -13.78
C GLY A 479 12.60 -33.00 -12.38
N SER A 480 12.74 -34.30 -12.18
CA SER A 480 12.95 -34.95 -10.87
C SER A 480 14.30 -34.67 -10.18
N GLY A 481 15.17 -33.85 -10.78
CA GLY A 481 16.44 -33.46 -10.15
C GLY A 481 16.29 -32.26 -9.23
N VAL A 482 16.82 -32.34 -8.00
CA VAL A 482 16.76 -31.28 -6.97
C VAL A 482 17.11 -29.88 -7.50
N PHE A 483 18.12 -29.76 -8.34
CA PHE A 483 18.49 -28.48 -8.98
C PHE A 483 17.40 -27.91 -9.92
N GLN A 484 16.69 -28.77 -10.65
CA GLN A 484 15.58 -28.37 -11.52
C GLN A 484 14.35 -27.97 -10.69
N GLN A 485 14.10 -28.66 -9.57
CA GLN A 485 13.05 -28.35 -8.61
C GLN A 485 13.29 -27.00 -7.91
N PHE A 486 14.53 -26.71 -7.48
CA PHE A 486 14.95 -25.40 -6.96
C PHE A 486 14.83 -24.27 -8.01
N MET A 487 15.16 -24.58 -9.28
CA MET A 487 14.95 -23.68 -10.42
C MET A 487 13.47 -23.50 -10.80
N ALA A 488 12.57 -24.36 -10.34
CA ALA A 488 11.12 -24.21 -10.47
C ALA A 488 10.54 -23.34 -9.34
N LEU A 489 10.97 -23.54 -8.08
CA LEU A 489 10.60 -22.64 -6.95
C LEU A 489 10.91 -21.17 -7.29
N LYS A 490 12.11 -20.88 -7.83
CA LYS A 490 12.51 -19.52 -8.25
C LYS A 490 11.72 -18.94 -9.43
N LYS A 491 10.76 -19.69 -9.98
CA LYS A 491 9.84 -19.23 -11.04
C LYS A 491 8.39 -19.12 -10.56
N GLN A 492 8.08 -19.52 -9.32
CA GLN A 492 6.71 -19.40 -8.81
C GLN A 492 6.30 -17.92 -8.69
N PRO A 493 5.03 -17.57 -8.97
CA PRO A 493 4.53 -16.22 -8.79
C PRO A 493 4.54 -15.81 -7.31
N VAL A 494 5.03 -14.60 -7.02
CA VAL A 494 5.19 -14.11 -5.64
C VAL A 494 4.80 -12.64 -5.48
N LEU A 495 4.20 -12.32 -4.33
CA LEU A 495 3.96 -10.97 -3.84
C LEU A 495 5.02 -10.60 -2.80
N LEU A 496 5.60 -9.41 -2.92
CA LEU A 496 6.60 -8.87 -2.00
C LEU A 496 6.01 -7.68 -1.25
N LEU A 497 6.01 -7.76 0.08
CA LEU A 497 5.56 -6.69 0.95
C LEU A 497 6.45 -6.55 2.19
N LYS A 498 6.30 -5.45 2.92
CA LYS A 498 6.96 -5.21 4.20
C LYS A 498 5.93 -4.78 5.24
N LEU A 499 5.90 -5.46 6.38
CA LEU A 499 5.13 -5.02 7.55
C LEU A 499 5.97 -4.06 8.39
N ARG A 500 5.34 -3.01 8.93
CA ARG A 500 5.98 -1.99 9.77
C ARG A 500 5.08 -1.62 10.95
N ALA A 501 5.67 -1.49 12.14
CA ALA A 501 5.00 -0.91 13.30
C ALA A 501 4.77 0.61 13.10
N LEU A 502 3.78 1.16 13.81
CA LEU A 502 3.47 2.59 13.76
C LEU A 502 4.49 3.42 14.58
N SER A 503 4.98 4.52 13.99
CA SER A 503 5.67 5.58 14.72
C SER A 503 4.70 6.34 15.65
N MET A 504 5.21 7.15 16.59
CA MET A 504 4.34 7.97 17.45
C MET A 504 3.42 8.88 16.62
N GLN A 505 3.98 9.66 15.70
CA GLN A 505 3.21 10.52 14.78
C GLN A 505 2.14 9.76 13.99
N SER A 506 2.41 8.51 13.58
CA SER A 506 1.40 7.68 12.92
C SER A 506 0.32 7.18 13.88
N LYS A 507 0.62 6.92 15.16
CA LYS A 507 -0.40 6.59 16.18
C LYS A 507 -1.30 7.79 16.47
N ASP A 508 -0.71 8.96 16.63
CA ASP A 508 -1.44 10.21 16.94
C ASP A 508 -2.55 10.50 15.93
N ILE A 509 -2.29 10.21 14.64
CA ILE A 509 -3.27 10.32 13.55
C ILE A 509 -4.20 9.10 13.52
N LEU A 510 -3.63 7.89 13.40
CA LEU A 510 -4.40 6.69 13.07
C LEU A 510 -5.32 6.23 14.20
N TYR A 511 -4.98 6.49 15.47
CA TYR A 511 -5.85 6.12 16.60
C TYR A 511 -7.14 6.95 16.64
N LEU A 512 -7.22 8.08 15.95
CA LEU A 512 -8.43 8.91 15.85
C LEU A 512 -9.34 8.47 14.66
N LEU A 513 -8.85 7.58 13.79
CA LEU A 513 -9.62 7.01 12.67
C LEU A 513 -10.47 5.79 13.12
N PRO A 514 -11.50 5.38 12.35
CA PRO A 514 -12.35 4.22 12.65
C PRO A 514 -11.57 2.96 13.04
N GLU A 515 -12.18 2.09 13.86
CA GLU A 515 -11.52 0.92 14.44
C GLU A 515 -11.09 -0.13 13.40
N THR A 516 -11.83 -0.25 12.30
CA THR A 516 -11.47 -1.12 11.17
C THR A 516 -11.49 -0.31 9.89
N LEU A 517 -10.31 -0.09 9.29
CA LEU A 517 -10.12 0.66 8.06
C LEU A 517 -8.75 0.35 7.45
N ILE A 518 -8.71 0.24 6.12
CA ILE A 518 -7.48 0.18 5.32
C ILE A 518 -7.44 1.37 4.36
N GLY A 519 -6.31 2.06 4.29
CA GLY A 519 -6.13 3.18 3.35
C GLY A 519 -4.68 3.58 3.16
N SER A 520 -4.41 4.40 2.14
CA SER A 520 -3.08 4.96 1.88
C SER A 520 -2.64 5.91 3.00
N MET A 521 -1.36 5.82 3.38
CA MET A 521 -0.74 6.75 4.33
C MET A 521 -0.78 8.20 3.83
N CYS A 522 -0.79 8.46 2.52
CA CYS A 522 -0.83 9.83 1.98
C CYS A 522 -2.19 10.53 2.17
N TYR A 523 -3.25 9.79 2.54
CA TYR A 523 -4.57 10.34 2.89
C TYR A 523 -4.79 10.54 4.40
N SER A 524 -3.97 9.92 5.26
CA SER A 524 -4.22 9.80 6.71
C SER A 524 -4.60 11.11 7.42
N HIS A 525 -3.96 12.24 7.06
CA HIS A 525 -4.30 13.57 7.58
C HIS A 525 -5.66 14.11 7.11
N LEU A 526 -6.09 13.80 5.88
CA LEU A 526 -7.38 14.23 5.34
C LEU A 526 -8.53 13.45 6.01
N LEU A 527 -8.32 12.15 6.21
CA LEU A 527 -9.25 11.29 6.97
C LEU A 527 -9.39 11.76 8.43
N LEU A 528 -8.30 12.24 9.03
CA LEU A 528 -8.32 12.84 10.37
C LEU A 528 -9.20 14.09 10.42
N PHE A 529 -9.05 15.04 9.49
CA PHE A 529 -9.89 16.24 9.46
C PHE A 529 -11.38 15.91 9.30
N TYR A 530 -11.73 15.01 8.37
CA TYR A 530 -13.09 14.50 8.25
C TYR A 530 -13.61 13.92 9.58
N ARG A 531 -12.81 13.07 10.23
CA ARG A 531 -13.21 12.36 11.45
C ARG A 531 -13.31 13.29 12.67
N GLN A 532 -12.53 14.37 12.72
CA GLN A 532 -12.67 15.43 13.73
C GLN A 532 -13.93 16.27 13.50
N ILE A 533 -14.19 16.72 12.27
CA ILE A 533 -15.42 17.45 11.90
C ILE A 533 -16.67 16.61 12.17
N LEU A 534 -16.59 15.29 11.96
CA LEU A 534 -17.64 14.33 12.31
C LEU A 534 -17.87 14.28 13.84
N GLY A 535 -16.79 14.34 14.63
CA GLY A 535 -16.85 14.47 16.08
C GLY A 535 -17.51 15.75 16.54
N ASP A 536 -17.13 16.90 15.98
CA ASP A 536 -17.75 18.19 16.29
C ASP A 536 -19.26 18.15 16.01
N ALA A 537 -19.66 17.79 14.79
CA ALA A 537 -21.05 17.82 14.33
C ALA A 537 -21.98 16.78 14.99
N LEU A 538 -21.43 15.68 15.53
CA LEU A 538 -22.22 14.63 16.20
C LEU A 538 -22.17 14.67 17.73
N LEU A 539 -21.11 15.21 18.34
CA LEU A 539 -20.89 15.14 19.79
C LEU A 539 -20.71 16.50 20.48
N LYS A 540 -20.27 17.55 19.78
CA LYS A 540 -19.95 18.86 20.35
C LYS A 540 -21.02 19.90 20.09
N ASP A 541 -21.39 20.07 18.82
CA ASP A 541 -22.23 21.18 18.35
C ASP A 541 -23.74 20.89 18.51
N ARG A 542 -24.10 19.63 18.80
CA ARG A 542 -25.48 19.20 19.05
C ARG A 542 -25.93 19.59 20.47
N ALA A 543 -26.87 20.53 20.54
CA ALA A 543 -27.53 20.94 21.79
C ALA A 543 -28.23 19.80 22.56
N SER A 544 -28.54 18.68 21.89
CA SER A 544 -28.90 17.41 22.51
C SER A 544 -28.51 16.25 21.59
N LEU A 545 -27.97 15.17 22.16
CA LEU A 545 -27.73 13.91 21.44
C LEU A 545 -29.04 13.28 20.93
N GLN A 546 -30.19 13.65 21.50
CA GLN A 546 -31.53 13.22 21.07
C GLN A 546 -32.17 14.14 20.02
N SER A 547 -31.45 15.15 19.52
CA SER A 547 -31.93 15.99 18.42
C SER A 547 -32.05 15.16 17.13
N THR A 548 -33.20 15.28 16.46
CA THR A 548 -33.45 14.76 15.11
C THR A 548 -33.29 15.85 14.04
N ASP A 549 -32.60 16.95 14.35
CA ASP A 549 -32.36 18.04 13.41
C ASP A 549 -31.39 17.60 12.30
N LEU A 550 -31.65 18.06 11.08
CA LEU A 550 -30.81 17.80 9.90
C LEU A 550 -29.42 18.40 10.09
N ILE A 551 -28.38 17.59 9.91
CA ILE A 551 -26.98 18.05 9.98
C ILE A 551 -26.62 18.69 8.64
N CYS A 552 -26.69 20.02 8.55
CA CYS A 552 -26.19 20.74 7.38
C CYS A 552 -24.65 20.81 7.43
N ASN A 553 -23.97 19.80 6.88
CA ASN A 553 -22.51 19.76 6.77
C ASN A 553 -22.09 19.12 5.42
N PRO A 554 -21.73 19.94 4.41
CA PRO A 554 -21.46 19.44 3.06
C PRO A 554 -20.20 18.55 2.98
N ILE A 555 -19.26 18.71 3.91
CA ILE A 555 -18.08 17.83 3.99
C ILE A 555 -18.51 16.45 4.48
N LEU A 556 -19.34 16.37 5.52
CA LEU A 556 -19.77 15.07 6.03
C LEU A 556 -20.69 14.33 5.06
N ALA A 557 -21.55 15.05 4.34
CA ALA A 557 -22.37 14.49 3.26
C ALA A 557 -21.52 13.95 2.10
N THR A 558 -20.53 14.71 1.61
CA THR A 558 -19.86 14.38 0.33
C THR A 558 -18.48 13.72 0.44
N PHE A 559 -17.78 13.84 1.57
CA PHE A 559 -16.44 13.24 1.75
C PHE A 559 -16.43 11.69 1.65
N PRO A 560 -17.47 10.94 2.09
CA PRO A 560 -17.54 9.50 1.86
C PRO A 560 -17.54 9.14 0.37
N GLN A 561 -18.31 9.84 -0.47
CA GLN A 561 -18.31 9.64 -1.92
C GLN A 561 -16.96 10.02 -2.55
N LEU A 562 -16.28 11.02 -1.99
CA LEU A 562 -14.97 11.49 -2.45
C LEU A 562 -13.84 10.51 -2.14
N VAL A 563 -13.84 9.80 -0.99
CA VAL A 563 -12.75 8.85 -0.66
C VAL A 563 -12.68 7.66 -1.63
N ASP A 564 -13.80 7.28 -2.25
CA ASP A 564 -13.85 6.24 -3.29
C ASP A 564 -13.44 6.76 -4.70
N GLN A 565 -13.08 8.04 -4.84
CA GLN A 565 -12.58 8.66 -6.08
C GLN A 565 -11.12 9.14 -5.89
N PRO A 566 -10.10 8.30 -6.22
CA PRO A 566 -8.70 8.60 -5.90
C PRO A 566 -8.13 9.88 -6.52
N ASP A 567 -8.67 10.31 -7.66
CA ASP A 567 -8.25 11.53 -8.36
C ASP A 567 -8.81 12.82 -7.72
N LEU A 568 -10.01 12.77 -7.12
CA LEU A 568 -10.54 13.85 -6.28
C LEU A 568 -9.86 13.87 -4.90
N MET A 569 -9.55 12.71 -4.31
CA MET A 569 -8.69 12.67 -3.12
C MET A 569 -7.29 13.22 -3.40
N ASP A 570 -6.72 12.98 -4.58
CA ASP A 570 -5.45 13.61 -4.99
C ASP A 570 -5.59 15.11 -5.25
N ALA A 571 -6.73 15.58 -5.76
CA ALA A 571 -7.04 16.99 -5.90
C ALA A 571 -7.05 17.70 -4.53
N LEU A 572 -7.78 17.14 -3.55
CA LEU A 572 -7.83 17.63 -2.17
C LEU A 572 -6.45 17.58 -1.50
N ARG A 573 -5.73 16.46 -1.64
CA ARG A 573 -4.36 16.29 -1.11
C ARG A 573 -3.40 17.32 -1.67
N SER A 574 -3.49 17.64 -2.96
CA SER A 574 -2.67 18.65 -3.62
C SER A 574 -3.04 20.08 -3.18
N ALA A 575 -4.33 20.40 -3.10
CA ALA A 575 -4.81 21.70 -2.65
C ALA A 575 -4.47 21.97 -1.18
N TRP A 576 -4.63 20.97 -0.31
CA TRP A 576 -4.18 21.03 1.08
C TRP A 576 -2.66 21.24 1.15
N ALA A 577 -1.87 20.40 0.46
CA ALA A 577 -0.42 20.52 0.46
C ALA A 577 0.07 21.86 -0.12
N ASP A 578 -0.70 22.52 -0.98
CA ASP A 578 -0.41 23.87 -1.48
C ASP A 578 -0.65 24.96 -0.42
N ARG A 579 -1.82 25.00 0.23
CA ARG A 579 -2.10 25.97 1.31
C ARG A 579 -1.24 25.69 2.56
N GLU A 580 -0.99 24.43 2.92
CA GLU A 580 -0.19 24.08 4.10
C GLU A 580 1.28 24.56 3.98
N ARG A 581 1.81 24.76 2.76
CA ARG A 581 3.16 25.31 2.56
C ARG A 581 3.26 26.82 2.84
N THR A 582 2.16 27.57 2.87
CA THR A 582 2.17 29.01 3.16
C THR A 582 1.97 29.36 4.64
N LEU A 583 1.64 28.36 5.49
CA LEU A 583 1.34 28.57 6.90
C LEU A 583 2.58 28.80 7.79
N LYS A 584 2.42 29.69 8.77
CA LYS A 584 3.39 29.97 9.83
C LYS A 584 3.47 28.80 10.83
N ARG A 585 4.58 28.72 11.58
CA ARG A 585 4.77 27.70 12.64
C ARG A 585 3.76 27.79 13.80
N SER A 586 3.10 28.92 13.99
CA SER A 586 1.99 29.09 14.94
C SER A 586 0.70 28.47 14.40
N GLU A 587 0.32 28.85 13.19
CA GLU A 587 -0.85 28.33 12.45
C GLU A 587 -0.81 26.80 12.33
N LYS A 588 0.38 26.22 12.09
CA LYS A 588 0.58 24.75 12.06
C LYS A 588 0.48 24.03 13.42
N ARG A 589 0.24 24.75 14.52
CA ARG A 589 0.04 24.19 15.87
C ARG A 589 -1.37 24.43 16.40
N ASP A 590 -2.17 25.22 15.71
CA ASP A 590 -3.54 25.54 16.05
C ASP A 590 -4.47 24.57 15.31
N ALA A 591 -5.00 23.59 16.04
CA ALA A 591 -5.84 22.54 15.46
C ALA A 591 -7.17 23.09 14.92
N GLU A 592 -7.74 24.11 15.56
CA GLU A 592 -9.02 24.70 15.17
C GLU A 592 -8.86 25.58 13.92
N PHE A 593 -7.75 26.33 13.84
CA PHE A 593 -7.34 27.02 12.62
C PHE A 593 -7.12 26.04 11.46
N LEU A 594 -6.39 24.93 11.68
CA LEU A 594 -6.14 23.93 10.64
C LEU A 594 -7.43 23.26 10.16
N LYS A 595 -8.35 22.95 11.07
CA LYS A 595 -9.69 22.41 10.75
C LYS A 595 -10.51 23.41 9.94
N SER A 596 -10.56 24.68 10.37
CA SER A 596 -11.23 25.77 9.65
C SER A 596 -10.64 26.00 8.24
N LEU A 597 -9.32 25.92 8.11
CA LEU A 597 -8.63 26.01 6.82
C LEU A 597 -8.93 24.79 5.93
N PHE A 598 -9.04 23.59 6.49
CA PHE A 598 -9.40 22.38 5.75
C PHE A 598 -10.81 22.51 5.15
N VAL A 599 -11.77 23.06 5.91
CA VAL A 599 -13.12 23.37 5.41
C VAL A 599 -13.06 24.30 4.18
N LEU A 600 -12.31 25.40 4.28
CA LEU A 600 -12.11 26.32 3.15
C LEU A 600 -11.44 25.63 1.95
N VAL A 601 -10.37 24.86 2.18
CA VAL A 601 -9.68 24.09 1.13
C VAL A 601 -10.62 23.12 0.44
N TYR A 602 -11.49 22.41 1.17
CA TYR A 602 -12.45 21.48 0.59
C TYR A 602 -13.42 22.17 -0.38
N HIS A 603 -13.97 23.32 0.04
CA HIS A 603 -14.87 24.14 -0.78
C HIS A 603 -14.17 24.83 -1.95
N ASP A 604 -12.89 25.18 -1.84
CA ASP A 604 -12.09 25.78 -2.92
C ASP A 604 -11.54 24.76 -3.94
N SER A 605 -11.53 23.46 -3.62
CA SER A 605 -10.80 22.44 -4.40
C SER A 605 -11.64 21.29 -4.94
N VAL A 606 -12.57 20.72 -4.18
CA VAL A 606 -13.22 19.43 -4.57
C VAL A 606 -14.73 19.42 -4.45
N PHE A 607 -15.34 20.16 -3.52
CA PHE A 607 -16.79 20.29 -3.48
C PHE A 607 -17.36 20.79 -4.83
N PRO A 608 -16.80 21.83 -5.49
CA PRO A 608 -17.25 22.26 -6.83
C PRO A 608 -17.06 21.24 -7.95
N LEU A 609 -16.16 20.25 -7.76
CA LEU A 609 -15.90 19.21 -8.75
C LEU A 609 -16.89 18.05 -8.65
N LEU A 610 -17.38 17.73 -7.44
CA LEU A 610 -18.38 16.69 -7.21
C LEU A 610 -19.73 17.03 -7.87
N HIS A 611 -20.13 18.31 -7.84
CA HIS A 611 -21.37 18.82 -8.44
C HIS A 611 -21.16 19.40 -9.86
N SER A 612 -20.02 19.13 -10.51
CA SER A 612 -19.69 19.69 -11.83
C SER A 612 -20.23 18.81 -12.97
N THR A 613 -21.05 19.39 -13.86
CA THR A 613 -21.47 18.70 -15.10
C THR A 613 -20.33 18.52 -16.11
N VAL A 614 -19.16 19.10 -15.87
CA VAL A 614 -17.99 19.08 -16.75
C VAL A 614 -17.03 17.94 -16.40
N LEU A 615 -17.08 17.43 -15.15
CA LEU A 615 -16.30 16.28 -14.72
C LEU A 615 -17.06 14.98 -15.10
N PRO A 616 -16.56 14.16 -16.06
CA PRO A 616 -17.22 12.91 -16.37
C PRO A 616 -17.09 11.91 -15.21
N PRO A 617 -17.99 10.91 -15.09
CA PRO A 617 -17.98 9.94 -14.00
C PRO A 617 -16.65 9.19 -13.93
N TYR A 618 -16.21 8.83 -12.71
CA TYR A 618 -14.99 8.06 -12.51
C TYR A 618 -15.14 6.67 -13.10
N LYS A 619 -14.15 6.23 -13.88
CA LYS A 619 -14.11 4.90 -14.47
C LYS A 619 -12.74 4.27 -14.25
N TRP A 620 -12.74 3.12 -13.58
CA TRP A 620 -11.53 2.35 -13.34
C TRP A 620 -10.89 1.85 -14.64
N ALA A 621 -9.59 2.10 -14.81
CA ALA A 621 -8.78 1.56 -15.90
C ALA A 621 -9.28 1.94 -17.30
N GLU A 622 -9.83 3.14 -17.45
CA GLU A 622 -10.17 3.76 -18.74
C GLU A 622 -9.28 4.99 -18.95
N GLU A 623 -8.11 4.79 -19.57
CA GLU A 623 -7.05 5.81 -19.71
C GLU A 623 -7.55 7.14 -20.28
N GLU A 624 -8.46 7.10 -21.27
CA GLU A 624 -9.08 8.30 -21.86
C GLU A 624 -9.98 9.05 -20.88
N SER A 625 -10.73 8.34 -20.03
CA SER A 625 -11.60 8.91 -19.00
C SER A 625 -10.79 9.46 -17.83
N GLU A 626 -9.79 8.71 -17.35
CA GLU A 626 -8.88 9.14 -16.29
C GLU A 626 -8.07 10.38 -16.72
N ALA A 627 -7.59 10.43 -17.98
CA ALA A 627 -6.89 11.60 -18.52
C ALA A 627 -7.82 12.81 -18.70
N LEU A 628 -9.07 12.61 -19.12
CA LEU A 628 -10.05 13.68 -19.26
C LEU A 628 -10.45 14.26 -17.89
N ARG A 629 -10.70 13.41 -16.88
CA ARG A 629 -10.94 13.84 -15.49
C ARG A 629 -9.74 14.60 -14.93
N TRP A 630 -8.53 14.04 -15.06
CA TRP A 630 -7.30 14.70 -14.62
C TRP A 630 -7.14 16.10 -15.23
N LYS A 631 -7.45 16.26 -16.52
CA LYS A 631 -7.41 17.57 -17.19
C LYS A 631 -8.43 18.54 -16.59
N VAL A 632 -9.69 18.13 -16.41
CA VAL A 632 -10.75 18.98 -15.82
C VAL A 632 -10.37 19.41 -14.40
N ILE A 633 -9.90 18.47 -13.58
CA ILE A 633 -9.41 18.70 -12.21
C ILE A 633 -8.23 19.68 -12.22
N ALA A 634 -7.23 19.48 -13.08
CA ALA A 634 -6.04 20.33 -13.15
C ALA A 634 -6.35 21.75 -13.67
N ASP A 635 -7.26 21.88 -14.64
CA ASP A 635 -7.74 23.17 -15.15
C ASP A 635 -8.57 23.93 -14.09
N PHE A 636 -9.43 23.23 -13.33
CA PHE A 636 -10.17 23.80 -12.21
C PHE A 636 -9.22 24.26 -11.08
N LEU A 637 -8.35 23.38 -10.57
CA LEU A 637 -7.42 23.72 -9.48
C LEU A 637 -6.44 24.84 -9.87
N ARG A 638 -6.10 24.98 -11.16
CA ARG A 638 -5.34 26.14 -11.65
C ARG A 638 -6.18 27.42 -11.55
N LYS A 639 -7.40 27.44 -12.13
CA LYS A 639 -8.30 28.61 -12.07
C LYS A 639 -8.64 29.01 -10.62
N SER A 640 -8.86 28.06 -9.70
CA SER A 640 -9.12 28.34 -8.29
C SER A 640 -7.93 29.05 -7.63
N ARG A 641 -6.70 28.55 -7.83
CA ARG A 641 -5.48 29.21 -7.31
C ARG A 641 -5.18 30.57 -7.95
N GLU A 642 -5.53 30.76 -9.23
CA GLU A 642 -5.33 32.04 -9.94
C GLU A 642 -6.26 33.16 -9.45
N ASN A 643 -7.42 32.83 -8.88
CA ASN A 643 -8.45 33.79 -8.43
C ASN A 643 -8.70 33.74 -6.91
N ASP A 644 -7.77 33.14 -6.14
CA ASP A 644 -7.81 32.90 -4.70
C ASP A 644 -9.11 32.25 -4.16
N GLY A 645 -9.69 31.35 -4.95
CA GLY A 645 -10.81 30.49 -4.53
C GLY A 645 -11.70 30.02 -5.69
N ALA A 646 -12.64 29.12 -5.38
CA ALA A 646 -13.55 28.54 -6.37
C ALA A 646 -14.63 29.51 -6.88
N LEU A 647 -14.92 30.59 -6.16
CA LEU A 647 -16.09 31.44 -6.38
C LEU A 647 -16.16 32.03 -7.80
N GLN A 648 -15.04 32.52 -8.36
CA GLN A 648 -15.01 33.07 -9.71
C GLN A 648 -15.25 32.00 -10.80
N TYR A 649 -14.89 30.74 -10.55
CA TYR A 649 -15.23 29.64 -11.44
C TYR A 649 -16.73 29.30 -11.31
N LEU A 650 -17.25 29.17 -10.08
CA LEU A 650 -18.66 28.86 -9.84
C LEU A 650 -19.59 29.90 -10.48
N LEU A 651 -19.26 31.19 -10.40
CA LEU A 651 -20.06 32.29 -10.95
C LEU A 651 -19.79 32.59 -12.44
N ALA A 652 -18.91 31.86 -13.13
CA ALA A 652 -18.63 32.09 -14.54
C ALA A 652 -19.77 31.55 -15.42
N ALA A 653 -20.39 32.42 -16.22
CA ALA A 653 -21.51 32.09 -17.11
C ALA A 653 -21.18 31.07 -18.24
N GLU A 654 -19.92 30.67 -18.38
CA GLU A 654 -19.46 29.59 -19.26
C GLU A 654 -19.64 28.20 -18.63
N ASN A 655 -19.75 28.11 -17.31
CA ASN A 655 -19.87 26.85 -16.57
C ASN A 655 -21.35 26.52 -16.30
N THR A 656 -21.73 25.28 -16.59
CA THR A 656 -23.00 24.69 -16.16
C THR A 656 -22.78 23.87 -14.89
N HIS A 657 -23.75 23.93 -13.98
CA HIS A 657 -23.80 23.14 -12.74
C HIS A 657 -25.11 22.36 -12.70
N THR A 658 -25.21 21.36 -11.82
CA THR A 658 -26.50 20.75 -11.48
C THR A 658 -27.45 21.77 -10.86
N ALA A 659 -28.75 21.49 -10.86
CA ALA A 659 -29.67 22.21 -9.99
C ALA A 659 -29.35 21.81 -8.55
N PHE A 660 -29.09 22.80 -7.70
CA PHE A 660 -28.79 22.58 -6.28
C PHE A 660 -29.92 21.81 -5.59
N ASP A 661 -29.57 20.73 -4.90
CA ASP A 661 -30.48 20.00 -4.02
C ASP A 661 -29.99 20.10 -2.57
N ILE A 662 -30.94 20.24 -1.63
CA ILE A 662 -30.64 20.36 -0.20
C ILE A 662 -30.08 19.05 0.39
N SER A 663 -30.33 17.91 -0.27
CA SER A 663 -29.68 16.62 0.01
C SER A 663 -28.14 16.73 -0.04
N GLU A 664 -27.58 17.51 -0.97
CA GLU A 664 -26.13 17.69 -1.18
C GLU A 664 -25.40 18.28 0.06
N LEU A 665 -26.14 18.90 0.99
CA LEU A 665 -25.62 19.47 2.23
C LEU A 665 -26.07 18.71 3.49
N ALA A 666 -27.06 17.81 3.37
CA ALA A 666 -27.66 17.10 4.47
C ALA A 666 -26.86 15.82 4.77
N TYR A 667 -26.12 15.83 5.87
CA TYR A 667 -25.42 14.64 6.33
C TYR A 667 -26.36 13.72 7.13
N ASP A 668 -26.81 12.65 6.47
CA ASP A 668 -27.37 11.49 7.17
C ASP A 668 -26.25 10.52 7.56
N PHE A 669 -26.30 10.04 8.80
CA PHE A 669 -25.41 9.02 9.36
C PHE A 669 -26.15 7.72 9.70
N LEU A 670 -27.47 7.68 9.49
CA LEU A 670 -28.37 6.56 9.74
C LEU A 670 -28.72 5.80 8.45
N GLY A 671 -28.85 6.49 7.30
CA GLY A 671 -29.20 5.91 6.00
C GLY A 671 -28.23 6.21 4.83
N GLU A 672 -28.66 5.81 3.63
CA GLU A 672 -28.03 5.93 2.29
C GLU A 672 -26.60 5.36 2.17
N ALA A 673 -25.61 5.90 2.87
CA ALA A 673 -24.22 5.43 2.79
C ALA A 673 -24.00 4.00 3.37
N ARG A 674 -25.06 3.38 3.90
CA ARG A 674 -25.09 1.98 4.35
C ARG A 674 -26.17 1.13 3.68
N ASP A 675 -27.03 1.71 2.85
CA ASP A 675 -28.04 0.95 2.14
C ASP A 675 -27.43 0.40 0.84
N ASP A 676 -27.61 -0.90 0.57
CA ASP A 676 -27.17 -1.55 -0.66
C ASP A 676 -28.19 -1.36 -1.82
N ASP A 677 -29.24 -0.56 -1.60
CA ASP A 677 -30.31 -0.29 -2.58
C ASP A 677 -29.81 0.64 -3.70
N SER A 678 -29.31 0.03 -4.76
CA SER A 678 -28.77 0.66 -5.98
C SER A 678 -29.87 1.23 -6.90
N ASN A 679 -30.87 1.90 -6.32
CA ASN A 679 -32.05 2.47 -6.99
C ASN A 679 -32.12 4.01 -6.85
N VAL A 680 -31.09 4.71 -7.33
CA VAL A 680 -31.08 6.17 -7.59
C VAL A 680 -30.50 6.43 -8.98
#